data_AF-A0A182UA49-F1
#
_entry.id   AF-A0A182UA49-F1
#
_cell.length_a   1.000
_cell.length_b   1.000
_cell.length_c   1.000
_cell.angle_alpha   90.00
_cell.angle_beta   90.00
_cell.angle_gamma   90.00
#
_symmetry.space_group_name_H-M   'P 1'
#
loop_
_entity.id
_entity.type
_entity.pdbx_description
1 polymer ?
#
loop_
_entity_poly.entity_id
_entity_poly.type
_entity_poly.pdbx_seq_one_letter_code
_entity_poly.pdbx_strand_id
1 'polypeptide(L)'
;MKAAAVAGLLLISVASINAATDRIVCYFGSWATYRIGNGKYDVESINPNLCTHIVYTFVGLDTKGNVKILDSWLDISLGGYSRFIQLKQRNPNVKLMVAIGGWNEGSASYSTMANSDLLRAVFVESAVAFVKRYGFDGFDVDWEYPTLRGGSVDDRVGFVKLLRDLRARFDQEGLLLSIATAATADYLRSAYDVPEINKYVHFVNLMSYDLHAYWDAQTGANAPMYPNSWETGYSSSMLNVDACVKAWLGAGLEPSKLVLGVPVFGHTFKLSSTSDTRIGAPTIGPGDAGPYTLEPGTLSYLEICEKLAADGYTKAFSSVQQVPYAYRGNQWISYDDVNSIAIKVQYAKRMNLGGIMGSVWNGSSNTGNNYNYSEDHHYHYKHGTTHHDHNNATTVNHDNHYVQDHHHCYDCKAESKADKVFCFFDNKATYRMGDGKVTVEDINPNLCTHIVYSSITLTSTGSIKLLDSYADVTNGGFTRFKSVCQRAPAVKCMIGLNSLQSGSSPFSTLMNNTITRQAAVSSIMGFLIQQYQFDGLDFYWQYPVLKGGNPEDRYNFVTFISELSANLHMYGLLLTLSVAPTSDFFMGSYNVPSLVRYVDYFNVMAFNMHHYWAGKTGHQSALYASGKETSLYEAQLNVDAVITGWIAEGAPASKLILGVTPTANIMKLYAANDSSVGARTAGRGDMGQYTTTEGIMSYPELCLERAKAGWETVSDRTQESFYATNKISWATYEEVQTVQLKGAYIITRGLAGMALYDMENDDVKNICGKGFYPLLRGVNTGLGRRIPDGESSGTTTTTKATTTTTTTTTKAPTTTTTKVTTTTTTRAPTTTTTTTRATTTTTTSPPVLPTTCPRNGYVRDPTNCSVYYRCIPNGSFFTSWKYTCLNGLYFNIATSTCDYPNRVAC
;
A
#
# COMPACT_ATOMS: atom_id res chain seq x y z
N MET A 1 -22.83 36.97 -52.99
CA MET A 1 -21.60 37.78 -52.96
C MET A 1 -21.43 38.36 -51.57
N LYS A 2 -20.34 37.97 -50.90
CA LYS A 2 -19.51 38.66 -49.88
C LYS A 2 -20.11 39.35 -48.63
N ALA A 3 -19.33 39.18 -47.54
CA ALA A 3 -19.22 39.91 -46.26
C ALA A 3 -20.26 39.56 -45.17
N ALA A 4 -19.94 38.96 -44.01
CA ALA A 4 -18.94 39.23 -42.94
C ALA A 4 -19.33 40.39 -42.00
N ALA A 5 -19.66 40.08 -40.73
CA ALA A 5 -19.16 40.73 -39.50
C ALA A 5 -19.88 40.19 -38.23
N VAL A 6 -19.15 39.49 -37.35
CA VAL A 6 -18.75 39.87 -35.97
C VAL A 6 -19.83 39.70 -34.87
N ALA A 7 -19.66 38.66 -34.06
CA ALA A 7 -19.90 38.62 -32.61
C ALA A 7 -19.04 37.44 -32.09
N GLY A 8 -18.03 37.57 -31.23
CA GLY A 8 -17.91 38.45 -30.08
C GLY A 8 -18.50 37.78 -28.84
N LEU A 9 -17.98 36.61 -28.43
CA LEU A 9 -18.36 35.97 -27.17
C LEU A 9 -17.12 35.39 -26.48
N LEU A 10 -16.77 36.04 -25.36
CA LEU A 10 -15.88 35.53 -24.32
C LEU A 10 -16.38 34.14 -23.89
N LEU A 11 -15.65 33.09 -24.27
CA LEU A 11 -15.71 31.80 -23.61
C LEU A 11 -14.70 31.84 -22.46
N ILE A 12 -15.18 32.17 -21.26
CA ILE A 12 -14.47 31.79 -20.03
C ILE A 12 -14.62 30.27 -19.94
N SER A 13 -13.61 29.56 -20.43
CA SER A 13 -13.49 28.12 -20.26
C SER A 13 -13.31 27.84 -18.76
N VAL A 14 -14.34 27.30 -18.13
CA VAL A 14 -14.19 26.57 -16.87
C VAL A 14 -13.45 25.29 -17.23
N ALA A 15 -12.13 25.38 -17.29
CA ALA A 15 -11.27 24.22 -17.38
C ALA A 15 -11.41 23.44 -16.07
N SER A 16 -11.96 22.25 -16.19
CA SER A 16 -12.00 21.23 -15.15
C SER A 16 -10.61 21.07 -14.53
N ILE A 17 -10.49 21.34 -13.23
CA ILE A 17 -9.29 21.05 -12.44
C ILE A 17 -9.23 19.53 -12.27
N ASN A 18 -8.68 18.83 -13.26
CA ASN A 18 -8.31 17.42 -13.16
C ASN A 18 -6.78 17.31 -13.32
N ALA A 19 -6.14 16.79 -12.27
CA ALA A 19 -4.76 16.30 -12.11
C ALA A 19 -3.59 17.22 -12.57
N ALA A 20 -2.89 17.83 -11.61
CA ALA A 20 -1.71 18.67 -11.91
C ALA A 20 -0.45 17.87 -12.33
N THR A 21 -0.38 16.56 -12.09
CA THR A 21 0.84 15.74 -12.25
C THR A 21 0.67 14.59 -13.24
N ASP A 22 0.50 14.92 -14.52
CA ASP A 22 0.25 13.94 -15.59
C ASP A 22 1.47 13.65 -16.47
N ARG A 23 2.53 14.47 -16.43
CA ARG A 23 3.73 14.23 -17.25
C ARG A 23 4.71 13.29 -16.56
N ILE A 24 5.16 12.31 -17.33
CA ILE A 24 6.35 11.49 -17.06
C ILE A 24 7.34 11.76 -18.19
N VAL A 25 8.48 12.39 -17.87
CA VAL A 25 9.54 12.76 -18.80
C VAL A 25 10.71 11.81 -18.62
N CYS A 26 11.07 11.08 -19.66
CA CYS A 26 12.09 10.05 -19.56
C CYS A 26 13.31 10.35 -20.44
N TYR A 27 14.49 10.43 -19.85
CA TYR A 27 15.74 10.71 -20.58
C TYR A 27 16.40 9.42 -21.05
N PHE A 28 16.62 9.27 -22.36
CA PHE A 28 17.32 8.13 -22.95
C PHE A 28 18.73 8.53 -23.36
N GLY A 29 19.74 7.97 -22.69
CA GLY A 29 21.15 8.13 -23.04
C GLY A 29 21.55 7.21 -24.19
N SER A 30 21.83 7.77 -25.36
CA SER A 30 22.16 6.98 -26.57
C SER A 30 23.40 6.11 -26.41
N TRP A 31 24.35 6.52 -25.56
CA TRP A 31 25.55 5.75 -25.25
C TRP A 31 25.27 4.42 -24.53
N ALA A 32 24.07 4.25 -23.96
CA ALA A 32 23.67 2.98 -23.35
C ALA A 32 23.64 1.82 -24.36
N THR A 33 23.52 2.11 -25.67
CA THR A 33 23.60 1.12 -26.75
C THR A 33 24.96 0.40 -26.80
N TYR A 34 26.02 1.03 -26.28
CA TYR A 34 27.37 0.48 -26.28
C TYR A 34 27.74 -0.30 -25.02
N ARG A 35 26.88 -0.28 -23.99
CA ARG A 35 27.14 -1.05 -22.77
C ARG A 35 27.11 -2.55 -23.08
N ILE A 36 27.80 -3.32 -22.23
CA ILE A 36 27.89 -4.77 -22.35
C ILE A 36 26.89 -5.47 -21.41
N GLY A 37 26.56 -6.73 -21.71
CA GLY A 37 25.71 -7.56 -20.86
C GLY A 37 24.34 -6.93 -20.57
N ASN A 38 23.88 -7.05 -19.32
CA ASN A 38 22.56 -6.55 -18.89
C ASN A 38 22.44 -5.02 -18.94
N GLY A 39 23.56 -4.31 -18.96
CA GLY A 39 23.59 -2.85 -19.06
C GLY A 39 23.35 -2.32 -20.47
N LYS A 40 23.40 -3.17 -21.51
CA LYS A 40 23.11 -2.77 -22.89
C LYS A 40 21.66 -2.34 -23.02
N TYR A 41 21.43 -1.14 -23.52
CA TYR A 41 20.08 -0.60 -23.70
C TYR A 41 19.99 0.20 -25.00
N ASP A 42 19.26 -0.35 -25.97
CA ASP A 42 19.07 0.27 -27.29
C ASP A 42 17.66 0.84 -27.42
N VAL A 43 17.39 1.59 -28.49
CA VAL A 43 16.13 2.27 -28.73
C VAL A 43 14.91 1.32 -28.66
N GLU A 44 15.02 0.09 -29.18
CA GLU A 44 13.92 -0.88 -29.18
C GLU A 44 13.60 -1.41 -27.77
N SER A 45 14.57 -1.32 -26.86
CA SER A 45 14.39 -1.70 -25.45
C SER A 45 13.51 -0.70 -24.70
N ILE A 46 13.23 0.48 -25.28
CA ILE A 46 12.34 1.49 -24.71
C ILE A 46 10.89 1.00 -24.82
N ASN A 47 10.18 1.03 -23.68
CA ASN A 47 8.72 0.89 -23.65
C ASN A 47 8.08 2.29 -23.65
N PRO A 48 7.53 2.76 -24.78
CA PRO A 48 7.03 4.13 -24.89
C PRO A 48 5.70 4.35 -24.16
N ASN A 49 5.09 3.31 -23.58
CA ASN A 49 3.85 3.43 -22.79
C ASN A 49 4.10 3.83 -21.33
N LEU A 50 5.36 3.78 -20.86
CA LEU A 50 5.69 4.15 -19.48
C LEU A 50 5.91 5.66 -19.31
N CYS A 51 6.10 6.38 -20.41
CA CYS A 51 6.50 7.78 -20.42
C CYS A 51 5.56 8.57 -21.32
N THR A 52 5.25 9.80 -20.92
CA THR A 52 4.50 10.74 -21.78
C THR A 52 5.42 11.48 -22.75
N HIS A 53 6.65 11.75 -22.31
CA HIS A 53 7.70 12.41 -23.07
C HIS A 53 8.97 11.56 -22.95
N ILE A 54 9.69 11.35 -24.05
CA ILE A 54 10.98 10.66 -24.05
C ILE A 54 11.98 11.57 -24.76
N VAL A 55 13.08 11.88 -24.08
CA VAL A 55 14.10 12.83 -24.53
C VAL A 55 15.34 12.04 -24.97
N TYR A 56 15.68 12.12 -26.26
CA TYR A 56 16.88 11.52 -26.81
C TYR A 56 18.09 12.39 -26.46
N THR A 57 19.09 11.81 -25.81
CA THR A 57 20.26 12.54 -25.32
C THR A 57 21.56 11.97 -25.89
N PHE A 58 22.45 12.75 -26.49
CA PHE A 58 22.41 14.20 -26.73
C PHE A 58 22.83 14.56 -28.17
N VAL A 59 22.40 15.73 -28.62
CA VAL A 59 23.09 16.50 -29.67
C VAL A 59 24.00 17.54 -29.00
N GLY A 60 24.98 18.05 -29.74
CA GLY A 60 25.93 19.05 -29.25
C GLY A 60 25.85 20.37 -30.01
N LEU A 61 26.80 21.25 -29.72
CA LEU A 61 26.95 22.56 -30.37
C LEU A 61 28.27 22.65 -31.14
N ASP A 62 28.21 23.06 -32.42
CA ASP A 62 29.43 23.34 -33.19
C ASP A 62 29.95 24.78 -32.95
N THR A 63 31.18 25.04 -33.42
CA THR A 63 31.83 26.34 -33.26
C THR A 63 31.19 27.48 -34.05
N LYS A 64 30.26 27.17 -34.97
CA LYS A 64 29.50 28.14 -35.76
C LYS A 64 28.11 28.40 -35.18
N GLY A 65 27.77 27.76 -34.06
CA GLY A 65 26.48 27.89 -33.39
C GLY A 65 25.40 26.97 -33.94
N ASN A 66 25.72 25.92 -34.71
CA ASN A 66 24.72 24.95 -35.19
C ASN A 66 24.60 23.75 -34.25
N VAL A 67 23.42 23.13 -34.24
CA VAL A 67 23.23 21.78 -33.68
C VAL A 67 24.15 20.78 -34.39
N LYS A 68 24.92 20.04 -33.61
CA LYS A 68 25.92 19.05 -34.04
C LYS A 68 25.50 17.65 -33.61
N ILE A 69 25.61 16.69 -34.52
CA ILE A 69 25.45 15.26 -34.18
C ILE A 69 26.73 14.78 -33.49
N LEU A 70 26.59 14.19 -32.31
CA LEU A 70 27.73 13.71 -31.52
C LEU A 70 28.21 12.33 -31.97
N ASP A 71 27.28 11.44 -32.34
CA ASP A 71 27.60 10.09 -32.81
C ASP A 71 26.92 9.79 -34.17
N SER A 72 27.56 10.24 -35.25
CA SER A 72 27.05 10.02 -36.61
C SER A 72 26.98 8.54 -37.02
N TRP A 73 27.75 7.66 -36.37
CA TRP A 73 27.67 6.24 -36.66
C TRP A 73 26.37 5.65 -36.11
N LEU A 74 26.06 5.91 -34.84
CA LEU A 74 24.85 5.39 -34.20
C LEU A 74 23.60 6.09 -34.73
N ASP A 75 23.64 7.41 -34.75
CA ASP A 75 22.45 8.23 -34.95
C ASP A 75 22.02 8.25 -36.42
N ILE A 76 23.00 8.26 -37.33
CA ILE A 76 22.77 8.38 -38.78
C ILE A 76 23.02 7.06 -39.50
N SER A 77 24.22 6.49 -39.40
CA SER A 77 24.57 5.28 -40.16
C SER A 77 23.72 4.07 -39.75
N LEU A 78 23.42 3.93 -38.46
CA LEU A 78 22.51 2.91 -37.91
C LEU A 78 21.07 3.39 -37.73
N GLY A 79 20.77 4.63 -38.11
CA GLY A 79 19.43 5.20 -38.01
C GLY A 79 18.91 5.33 -36.58
N GLY A 80 19.75 5.60 -35.59
CA GLY A 80 19.33 5.79 -34.19
C GLY A 80 18.16 6.77 -34.04
N TYR A 81 18.20 7.92 -34.71
CA TYR A 81 17.09 8.89 -34.67
C TYR A 81 15.81 8.36 -35.35
N SER A 82 15.93 7.74 -36.52
CA SER A 82 14.76 7.23 -37.24
C SER A 82 14.11 6.06 -36.51
N ARG A 83 14.90 5.18 -35.88
CA ARG A 83 14.44 4.11 -34.99
C ARG A 83 13.76 4.67 -33.75
N PHE A 84 14.30 5.76 -33.17
CA PHE A 84 13.70 6.39 -32.00
C PHE A 84 12.32 6.98 -32.32
N ILE A 85 12.17 7.67 -33.45
CA ILE A 85 10.87 8.19 -33.88
C ILE A 85 9.84 7.08 -34.16
N GLN A 86 10.29 5.89 -34.59
CA GLN A 86 9.40 4.73 -34.78
C GLN A 86 8.77 4.23 -33.47
N LEU A 87 9.22 4.66 -32.28
CA LEU A 87 8.51 4.37 -31.03
C LEU A 87 7.06 4.87 -31.04
N LYS A 88 6.73 5.88 -31.86
CA LYS A 88 5.35 6.34 -32.08
C LYS A 88 4.43 5.27 -32.70
N GLN A 89 4.99 4.27 -33.38
CA GLN A 89 4.21 3.14 -33.88
C GLN A 89 3.68 2.27 -32.73
N ARG A 90 4.40 2.22 -31.61
CA ARG A 90 3.99 1.50 -30.40
C ARG A 90 3.16 2.36 -29.44
N ASN A 91 3.38 3.68 -29.43
CA ASN A 91 2.54 4.64 -28.71
C ASN A 91 2.38 5.93 -29.52
N PRO A 92 1.26 6.13 -30.25
CA PRO A 92 1.05 7.34 -31.04
C PRO A 92 0.98 8.65 -30.22
N ASN A 93 0.71 8.55 -28.91
CA ASN A 93 0.53 9.70 -28.04
C ASN A 93 1.82 10.19 -27.38
N VAL A 94 2.89 9.39 -27.40
CA VAL A 94 4.18 9.77 -26.78
C VAL A 94 4.80 10.95 -27.51
N LYS A 95 5.37 11.89 -26.75
CA LYS A 95 6.17 13.00 -27.28
C LYS A 95 7.64 12.62 -27.29
N LEU A 96 8.25 12.63 -28.45
CA LEU A 96 9.66 12.28 -28.64
C LEU A 96 10.46 13.55 -28.88
N MET A 97 11.32 13.90 -27.93
CA MET A 97 12.11 15.13 -27.95
C MET A 97 13.59 14.79 -28.10
N VAL A 98 14.42 15.78 -28.42
CA VAL A 98 15.88 15.67 -28.42
C VAL A 98 16.48 16.73 -27.50
N ALA A 99 17.46 16.36 -26.68
CA ALA A 99 18.17 17.30 -25.82
C ALA A 99 19.51 17.71 -26.43
N ILE A 100 19.85 18.98 -26.28
CA ILE A 100 21.20 19.50 -26.50
C ILE A 100 21.93 19.73 -25.17
N GLY A 101 23.23 19.43 -25.15
CA GLY A 101 24.10 19.74 -24.02
C GLY A 101 24.45 18.52 -23.20
N GLY A 102 24.13 18.58 -21.91
CA GLY A 102 24.54 17.63 -20.89
C GLY A 102 25.96 17.90 -20.38
N TRP A 103 26.28 17.30 -19.22
CA TRP A 103 27.53 17.52 -18.49
C TRP A 103 28.82 17.56 -19.34
N ASN A 104 28.99 16.63 -20.29
CA ASN A 104 30.23 16.46 -21.06
C ASN A 104 30.47 17.51 -22.15
N GLU A 105 29.45 18.25 -22.58
CA GLU A 105 29.60 19.30 -23.61
C GLU A 105 30.25 20.59 -23.06
N GLY A 106 30.28 20.76 -21.74
CA GLY A 106 30.80 21.96 -21.09
C GLY A 106 29.89 23.20 -21.27
N SER A 107 30.36 24.36 -20.84
CA SER A 107 29.53 25.59 -20.82
C SER A 107 30.04 26.74 -21.71
N ALA A 108 31.35 26.80 -21.99
CA ALA A 108 31.96 27.96 -22.68
C ALA A 108 31.40 28.23 -24.09
N SER A 109 31.17 27.18 -24.90
CA SER A 109 30.59 27.32 -26.24
C SER A 109 29.13 27.79 -26.19
N TYR A 110 28.36 27.31 -25.21
CA TYR A 110 26.97 27.70 -24.99
C TYR A 110 26.88 29.16 -24.53
N SER A 111 27.77 29.58 -23.63
CA SER A 111 27.92 30.98 -23.22
C SER A 111 28.18 31.89 -24.42
N THR A 112 29.12 31.51 -25.30
CA THR A 112 29.44 32.27 -26.51
C THR A 112 28.24 32.39 -27.46
N MET A 113 27.50 31.29 -27.65
CA MET A 113 26.32 31.26 -28.52
C MET A 113 25.16 32.08 -27.93
N ALA A 114 24.84 31.91 -26.65
CA ALA A 114 23.71 32.59 -26.00
C ALA A 114 23.91 34.11 -25.90
N ASN A 115 25.16 34.57 -25.75
CA ASN A 115 25.49 36.00 -25.62
C ASN A 115 25.70 36.72 -26.96
N SER A 116 25.59 36.02 -28.10
CA SER A 116 25.75 36.62 -29.44
C SER A 116 24.44 36.54 -30.23
N ASP A 117 23.87 37.69 -30.60
CA ASP A 117 22.62 37.73 -31.37
C ASP A 117 22.72 36.97 -32.71
N LEU A 118 23.89 37.03 -33.37
CA LEU A 118 24.13 36.32 -34.62
C LEU A 118 24.17 34.79 -34.41
N LEU A 119 24.97 34.32 -33.45
CA LEU A 119 25.11 32.88 -33.21
C LEU A 119 23.83 32.26 -32.66
N ARG A 120 23.10 33.01 -31.82
CA ARG A 120 21.82 32.57 -31.28
C ARG A 120 20.75 32.45 -32.37
N ALA A 121 20.73 33.37 -33.33
CA ALA A 121 19.85 33.26 -34.50
C ALA A 121 20.19 32.02 -35.37
N VAL A 122 21.48 31.79 -35.64
CA VAL A 122 21.95 30.58 -36.36
C VAL A 122 21.54 29.31 -35.61
N PHE A 123 21.74 29.30 -34.29
CA PHE A 123 21.39 28.18 -33.44
C PHE A 123 19.91 27.86 -33.48
N VAL A 124 19.05 28.86 -33.28
CA VAL A 124 17.59 28.70 -33.29
C VAL A 124 17.11 28.10 -34.61
N GLU A 125 17.58 28.61 -35.75
CA GLU A 125 17.22 28.06 -37.06
C GLU A 125 17.73 26.62 -37.23
N SER A 126 18.96 26.34 -36.79
CA SER A 126 19.53 25.00 -36.88
C SER A 126 18.77 23.98 -36.01
N ALA A 127 18.29 24.40 -34.83
CA ALA A 127 17.52 23.56 -33.91
C ALA A 127 16.15 23.23 -34.48
N VAL A 128 15.42 24.23 -35.02
CA VAL A 128 14.14 24.00 -35.71
C VAL A 128 14.33 23.07 -36.91
N ALA A 129 15.35 23.32 -37.73
CA ALA A 129 15.66 22.48 -38.88
C ALA A 129 15.98 21.04 -38.47
N PHE A 130 16.74 20.85 -37.39
CA PHE A 130 17.09 19.53 -36.87
C PHE A 130 15.86 18.75 -36.38
N VAL A 131 15.05 19.38 -35.51
CA VAL A 131 13.82 18.78 -34.96
C VAL A 131 12.87 18.34 -36.08
N LYS A 132 12.64 19.21 -37.07
CA LYS A 132 11.78 18.92 -38.22
C LYS A 132 12.36 17.86 -39.14
N ARG A 133 13.67 17.89 -39.41
CA ARG A 133 14.35 16.94 -40.30
C ARG A 133 14.21 15.51 -39.80
N TYR A 134 14.35 15.30 -38.50
CA TYR A 134 14.31 13.95 -37.92
C TYR A 134 12.94 13.57 -37.37
N GLY A 135 12.00 14.51 -37.21
CA GLY A 135 10.61 14.22 -36.82
C GLY A 135 10.36 14.20 -35.31
N PHE A 136 11.18 14.91 -34.54
CA PHE A 136 10.97 15.10 -33.10
C PHE A 136 9.80 16.07 -32.84
N ASP A 137 9.10 15.89 -31.72
CA ASP A 137 8.00 16.75 -31.25
C ASP A 137 8.49 18.00 -30.51
N GLY A 138 9.78 18.07 -30.16
CA GLY A 138 10.32 19.17 -29.41
C GLY A 138 11.80 19.05 -29.09
N PHE A 139 12.28 20.05 -28.36
CA PHE A 139 13.69 20.24 -28.03
C PHE A 139 13.84 20.56 -26.55
N ASP A 140 14.84 19.96 -25.92
CA ASP A 140 15.20 20.19 -24.53
C ASP A 140 16.58 20.85 -24.46
N VAL A 141 16.71 21.93 -23.69
CA VAL A 141 18.00 22.60 -23.49
C VAL A 141 18.56 22.22 -22.13
N ASP A 142 19.62 21.42 -22.13
CA ASP A 142 20.34 20.96 -20.95
C ASP A 142 21.72 21.63 -20.87
N TRP A 143 21.73 22.93 -20.62
CA TRP A 143 22.97 23.70 -20.49
C TRP A 143 23.44 23.63 -19.03
N GLU A 144 24.55 22.91 -18.81
CA GLU A 144 25.14 22.70 -17.48
C GLU A 144 26.50 23.42 -17.29
N TYR A 145 26.57 24.61 -16.68
CA TYR A 145 25.48 25.50 -16.31
C TYR A 145 25.82 26.93 -16.76
N PRO A 146 24.83 27.79 -17.10
CA PRO A 146 25.06 29.21 -17.36
C PRO A 146 25.87 29.83 -16.22
N THR A 147 26.75 30.79 -16.54
CA THR A 147 27.65 31.51 -15.60
C THR A 147 28.78 30.68 -14.99
N LEU A 148 28.80 29.37 -15.21
CA LEU A 148 29.73 28.42 -14.58
C LEU A 148 30.47 27.60 -15.64
N ARG A 149 31.50 26.85 -15.23
CA ARG A 149 32.26 25.93 -16.09
C ARG A 149 32.81 26.59 -17.38
N GLY A 150 33.27 27.84 -17.26
CA GLY A 150 33.76 28.65 -18.37
C GLY A 150 32.74 29.61 -19.00
N GLY A 151 31.56 29.74 -18.39
CA GLY A 151 30.54 30.73 -18.77
C GLY A 151 30.78 32.15 -18.20
N SER A 152 30.01 33.12 -18.71
CA SER A 152 30.03 34.54 -18.29
C SER A 152 28.83 34.86 -17.40
N VAL A 153 28.93 35.90 -16.57
CA VAL A 153 27.77 36.43 -15.80
C VAL A 153 26.62 36.87 -16.71
N ASP A 154 26.93 37.27 -17.95
CA ASP A 154 25.94 37.66 -18.96
C ASP A 154 25.06 36.48 -19.40
N ASP A 155 25.50 35.24 -19.16
CA ASP A 155 24.77 34.02 -19.53
C ASP A 155 23.38 33.98 -18.91
N ARG A 156 23.18 34.57 -17.72
CA ARG A 156 21.86 34.65 -17.09
C ARG A 156 20.84 35.36 -18.00
N VAL A 157 21.26 36.45 -18.65
CA VAL A 157 20.43 37.20 -19.60
C VAL A 157 20.45 36.55 -20.98
N GLY A 158 21.61 36.07 -21.42
CA GLY A 158 21.78 35.36 -22.70
C GLY A 158 20.89 34.12 -22.79
N PHE A 159 20.75 33.36 -21.71
CA PHE A 159 19.90 32.17 -21.64
C PHE A 159 18.42 32.52 -21.81
N VAL A 160 17.94 33.59 -21.17
CA VAL A 160 16.56 34.08 -21.39
C VAL A 160 16.33 34.50 -22.84
N LYS A 161 17.28 35.23 -23.45
CA LYS A 161 17.18 35.62 -24.86
C LYS A 161 17.13 34.39 -25.77
N LEU A 162 17.92 33.37 -25.47
CA LEU A 162 17.92 32.11 -26.21
C LEU A 162 16.55 31.41 -26.12
N LEU A 163 16.00 31.26 -24.92
CA LEU A 163 14.69 30.63 -24.73
C LEU A 163 13.57 31.41 -25.40
N ARG A 164 13.60 32.75 -25.33
CA ARG A 164 12.66 33.61 -26.04
C ARG A 164 12.73 33.39 -27.56
N ASP A 165 13.93 33.39 -28.13
CA ASP A 165 14.13 33.27 -29.58
C ASP A 165 13.74 31.85 -30.07
N LEU A 166 14.08 30.81 -29.31
CA LEU A 166 13.61 29.43 -29.55
C LEU A 166 12.09 29.36 -29.48
N ARG A 167 11.47 29.87 -28.41
CA ARG A 167 10.02 29.82 -28.20
C ARG A 167 9.26 30.47 -29.36
N ALA A 168 9.70 31.65 -29.78
CA ALA A 168 9.08 32.39 -30.88
C ALA A 168 9.05 31.58 -32.20
N ARG A 169 10.09 30.78 -32.45
CA ARG A 169 10.18 29.93 -33.65
C ARG A 169 9.48 28.59 -33.49
N PHE A 170 9.55 27.99 -32.31
CA PHE A 170 8.93 26.70 -32.01
C PHE A 170 7.39 26.78 -32.03
N ASP A 171 6.81 27.89 -31.55
CA ASP A 171 5.36 28.12 -31.61
C ASP A 171 4.82 28.16 -33.04
N GLN A 172 5.59 28.72 -33.99
CA GLN A 172 5.20 28.76 -35.41
C GLN A 172 5.10 27.37 -36.03
N GLU A 173 5.83 26.40 -35.47
CA GLU A 173 5.95 25.04 -35.98
C GLU A 173 5.19 24.02 -35.10
N GLY A 174 4.57 24.46 -34.01
CA GLY A 174 3.86 23.58 -33.07
C GLY A 174 4.77 22.66 -32.26
N LEU A 175 6.02 23.06 -32.01
CA LEU A 175 7.04 22.25 -31.34
C LEU A 175 7.12 22.55 -29.83
N LEU A 176 7.45 21.52 -29.04
CA LEU A 176 7.67 21.64 -27.59
C LEU A 176 9.08 22.16 -27.28
N LEU A 177 9.18 22.93 -26.20
CA LEU A 177 10.43 23.45 -25.65
C LEU A 177 10.44 23.23 -24.14
N SER A 178 11.43 22.48 -23.67
CA SER A 178 11.72 22.27 -22.24
C SER A 178 13.18 22.60 -21.94
N ILE A 179 13.51 22.65 -20.66
CA ILE A 179 14.87 22.83 -20.18
C ILE A 179 15.16 21.88 -19.02
N ALA A 180 16.40 21.44 -18.88
CA ALA A 180 16.90 20.81 -17.66
C ALA A 180 17.75 21.83 -16.88
N THR A 181 17.58 21.87 -15.56
CA THR A 181 18.16 22.94 -14.73
C THR A 181 18.70 22.40 -13.42
N ALA A 182 19.79 23.01 -12.92
CA ALA A 182 20.29 22.75 -11.58
C ALA A 182 19.21 23.04 -10.53
N ALA A 183 19.17 22.22 -9.49
CA ALA A 183 18.12 22.29 -8.48
C ALA A 183 18.42 23.24 -7.31
N THR A 184 19.69 23.43 -6.96
CA THR A 184 20.07 24.13 -5.73
C THR A 184 19.96 25.65 -5.88
N ALA A 185 19.64 26.33 -4.78
CA ALA A 185 19.34 27.76 -4.77
C ALA A 185 20.53 28.66 -5.19
N ASP A 186 21.77 28.18 -5.01
CA ASP A 186 22.96 28.93 -5.42
C ASP A 186 23.07 29.02 -6.96
N TYR A 187 22.74 27.94 -7.67
CA TYR A 187 22.63 27.94 -9.14
C TYR A 187 21.41 28.73 -9.58
N LEU A 188 20.28 28.59 -8.89
CA LEU A 188 19.07 29.38 -9.15
C LEU A 188 19.35 30.89 -9.18
N ARG A 189 20.03 31.40 -8.15
CA ARG A 189 20.34 32.82 -8.00
C ARG A 189 21.36 33.31 -9.03
N SER A 190 22.33 32.49 -9.42
CA SER A 190 23.39 32.90 -10.35
C SER A 190 22.98 32.75 -11.81
N ALA A 191 22.40 31.60 -12.19
CA ALA A 191 22.22 31.21 -13.58
C ALA A 191 20.83 31.51 -14.17
N TYR A 192 19.76 31.56 -13.36
CA TYR A 192 18.39 31.49 -13.88
C TYR A 192 17.47 32.65 -13.48
N ASP A 193 16.90 33.33 -14.48
CA ASP A 193 15.79 34.26 -14.29
C ASP A 193 14.45 33.51 -14.43
N VAL A 194 13.95 32.99 -13.31
CA VAL A 194 12.79 32.08 -13.28
C VAL A 194 11.52 32.72 -13.82
N PRO A 195 11.14 33.98 -13.47
CA PRO A 195 9.96 34.61 -14.04
C PRO A 195 10.01 34.75 -15.56
N GLU A 196 11.18 35.03 -16.14
CA GLU A 196 11.34 35.07 -17.60
C GLU A 196 11.31 33.67 -18.21
N ILE A 197 12.01 32.69 -17.61
CA ILE A 197 11.98 31.29 -18.05
C ILE A 197 10.54 30.77 -18.11
N ASN A 198 9.73 31.06 -17.08
CA ASN A 198 8.34 30.65 -16.97
C ASN A 198 7.49 31.07 -18.18
N LYS A 199 7.85 32.17 -18.86
CA LYS A 199 7.13 32.64 -20.06
C LYS A 199 7.47 31.83 -21.31
N TYR A 200 8.70 31.36 -21.44
CA TYR A 200 9.21 30.85 -22.72
C TYR A 200 9.22 29.33 -22.81
N VAL A 201 9.16 28.59 -21.71
CA VAL A 201 9.18 27.11 -21.74
C VAL A 201 7.82 26.49 -21.47
N HIS A 202 7.63 25.27 -21.97
CA HIS A 202 6.45 24.45 -21.66
C HIS A 202 6.56 23.82 -20.27
N PHE A 203 7.76 23.35 -19.91
CA PHE A 203 8.07 22.82 -18.59
C PHE A 203 9.57 22.85 -18.30
N VAL A 204 9.93 22.75 -17.03
CA VAL A 204 11.29 22.74 -16.48
C VAL A 204 11.53 21.39 -15.81
N ASN A 205 12.53 20.65 -16.25
CA ASN A 205 13.00 19.42 -15.64
C ASN A 205 14.02 19.76 -14.54
N LEU A 206 13.61 19.67 -13.28
CA LEU A 206 14.44 20.02 -12.13
C LEU A 206 15.36 18.85 -11.75
N MET A 207 16.67 19.01 -11.89
CA MET A 207 17.66 17.96 -11.56
C MET A 207 17.92 17.91 -10.04
N SER A 208 16.91 17.52 -9.26
CA SER A 208 16.96 17.42 -7.78
C SER A 208 17.64 16.13 -7.30
N TYR A 209 18.79 15.85 -7.87
CA TYR A 209 19.71 14.75 -7.58
C TYR A 209 21.15 15.27 -7.71
N ASP A 210 22.14 14.41 -7.49
CA ASP A 210 23.56 14.75 -7.36
C ASP A 210 23.82 15.76 -6.22
N LEU A 211 22.95 15.72 -5.20
CA LEU A 211 22.98 16.65 -4.06
C LEU A 211 24.08 16.29 -3.06
N HIS A 212 24.41 15.00 -2.97
CA HIS A 212 25.59 14.50 -2.29
C HIS A 212 26.25 13.38 -3.08
N ALA A 213 27.58 13.44 -3.17
CA ALA A 213 28.39 12.39 -3.79
C ALA A 213 29.79 12.36 -3.18
N TYR A 214 30.67 11.54 -3.75
CA TYR A 214 31.99 11.22 -3.19
C TYR A 214 32.91 12.44 -2.96
N TRP A 215 32.65 13.58 -3.62
CA TRP A 215 33.42 14.81 -3.43
C TRP A 215 33.15 15.51 -2.09
N ASP A 216 32.11 15.11 -1.35
CA ASP A 216 31.79 15.66 -0.02
C ASP A 216 32.75 15.20 1.07
N ALA A 217 33.63 14.23 0.78
CA ALA A 217 34.50 13.54 1.75
C ALA A 217 33.75 12.84 2.90
N GLN A 218 32.43 12.74 2.81
CA GLN A 218 31.56 12.00 3.70
C GLN A 218 30.38 11.40 2.93
N THR A 219 29.75 10.34 3.45
CA THR A 219 28.57 9.74 2.83
C THR A 219 27.38 10.70 2.89
N GLY A 220 26.61 10.74 1.81
CA GLY A 220 25.41 11.56 1.72
C GLY A 220 24.39 10.92 0.78
N ALA A 221 23.14 11.37 0.88
CA ALA A 221 22.08 10.89 0.02
C ALA A 221 22.13 11.57 -1.36
N ASN A 222 21.99 10.82 -2.46
CA ASN A 222 21.99 11.38 -3.82
C ASN A 222 20.86 12.40 -4.02
N ALA A 223 19.64 12.03 -3.61
CA ALA A 223 18.45 12.86 -3.75
C ALA A 223 17.54 12.77 -2.50
N PRO A 224 17.98 13.26 -1.33
CA PRO A 224 17.20 13.20 -0.10
C PRO A 224 15.91 14.04 -0.24
N MET A 225 14.80 13.55 0.30
CA MET A 225 13.53 14.28 0.31
C MET A 225 13.61 15.54 1.18
N TYR A 226 14.27 15.41 2.34
CA TYR A 226 14.42 16.42 3.38
C TYR A 226 15.86 16.47 3.90
N PRO A 227 16.32 17.57 4.53
CA PRO A 227 17.66 17.65 5.09
C PRO A 227 17.80 16.80 6.35
N ASN A 228 19.02 16.40 6.66
CA ASN A 228 19.36 15.78 7.92
C ASN A 228 19.51 16.83 9.04
N SER A 229 19.40 16.40 10.29
CA SER A 229 19.43 17.28 11.47
C SER A 229 20.73 18.09 11.65
N TRP A 230 21.85 17.62 11.09
CA TRP A 230 23.14 18.30 11.12
C TRP A 230 23.41 19.19 9.90
N GLU A 231 22.56 19.15 8.88
CA GLU A 231 22.65 19.99 7.68
C GLU A 231 21.98 21.34 7.95
N THR A 232 22.58 22.14 8.83
CA THR A 232 21.99 23.38 9.37
C THR A 232 22.50 24.67 8.71
N GLY A 233 23.53 24.56 7.86
CA GLY A 233 24.08 25.71 7.12
C GLY A 233 23.17 26.12 5.96
N TYR A 234 23.24 27.38 5.52
CA TYR A 234 22.41 27.89 4.42
C TYR A 234 22.54 27.00 3.17
N SER A 235 23.76 26.74 2.68
CA SER A 235 23.96 25.90 1.49
C SER A 235 23.67 24.41 1.73
N SER A 236 24.01 23.85 2.90
CA SER A 236 23.81 22.40 3.18
C SER A 236 22.36 22.03 3.47
N SER A 237 21.61 22.90 4.16
CA SER A 237 20.18 22.70 4.43
C SER A 237 19.30 22.73 3.17
N MET A 238 19.84 23.20 2.04
CA MET A 238 19.16 23.28 0.75
C MET A 238 19.45 22.08 -0.18
N LEU A 239 20.33 21.16 0.21
CA LEU A 239 20.69 19.96 -0.57
C LEU A 239 19.64 18.85 -0.41
N ASN A 240 18.37 19.17 -0.65
CA ASN A 240 17.26 18.21 -0.66
C ASN A 240 16.15 18.62 -1.64
N VAL A 241 15.33 17.63 -2.01
CA VAL A 241 14.24 17.77 -2.99
C VAL A 241 13.24 18.85 -2.57
N ASP A 242 12.79 18.85 -1.31
CA ASP A 242 11.79 19.81 -0.84
C ASP A 242 12.28 21.26 -0.93
N ALA A 243 13.51 21.52 -0.47
CA ALA A 243 14.12 22.85 -0.55
C ALA A 243 14.33 23.30 -2.00
N CYS A 244 14.79 22.41 -2.88
CA CYS A 244 14.98 22.72 -4.30
C CYS A 244 13.66 23.08 -4.97
N VAL A 245 12.60 22.29 -4.77
CA VAL A 245 11.27 22.56 -5.34
C VAL A 245 10.72 23.89 -4.81
N LYS A 246 10.74 24.09 -3.50
CA LYS A 246 10.26 25.34 -2.88
C LYS A 246 11.02 26.56 -3.37
N ALA A 247 12.32 26.45 -3.61
CA ALA A 247 13.13 27.56 -4.15
C ALA A 247 12.68 27.97 -5.55
N TRP A 248 12.46 27.00 -6.45
CA TRP A 248 12.00 27.28 -7.82
C TRP A 248 10.57 27.84 -7.86
N LEU A 249 9.66 27.30 -7.05
CA LEU A 249 8.30 27.82 -6.93
C LEU A 249 8.29 29.23 -6.31
N GLY A 250 9.07 29.45 -5.25
CA GLY A 250 9.22 30.75 -4.60
C GLY A 250 9.86 31.81 -5.49
N ALA A 251 10.69 31.40 -6.45
CA ALA A 251 11.25 32.27 -7.48
C ALA A 251 10.27 32.64 -8.61
N GLY A 252 9.06 32.06 -8.62
CA GLY A 252 7.97 32.43 -9.52
C GLY A 252 7.69 31.47 -10.68
N LEU A 253 8.18 30.23 -10.63
CA LEU A 253 7.79 29.20 -11.60
C LEU A 253 6.40 28.67 -11.28
N GLU A 254 5.55 28.51 -12.30
CA GLU A 254 4.24 27.87 -12.13
C GLU A 254 4.41 26.39 -11.73
N PRO A 255 3.70 25.90 -10.69
CA PRO A 255 3.81 24.51 -10.26
C PRO A 255 3.57 23.49 -11.39
N SER A 256 2.56 23.73 -12.23
CA SER A 256 2.20 22.87 -13.36
C SER A 256 3.26 22.80 -14.48
N LYS A 257 4.29 23.66 -14.44
CA LYS A 257 5.44 23.64 -15.34
C LYS A 257 6.69 23.01 -14.71
N LEU A 258 6.72 22.83 -13.40
CA LEU A 258 7.86 22.19 -12.72
C LEU A 258 7.70 20.67 -12.78
N VAL A 259 8.71 19.99 -13.32
CA VAL A 259 8.79 18.53 -13.40
C VAL A 259 9.90 18.08 -12.45
N LEU A 260 9.53 17.26 -11.45
CA LEU A 260 10.45 16.83 -10.40
C LEU A 260 11.38 15.71 -10.90
N GLY A 261 12.69 15.96 -10.91
CA GLY A 261 13.70 14.96 -11.26
C GLY A 261 13.94 13.94 -10.14
N VAL A 262 13.89 12.67 -10.50
CA VAL A 262 14.17 11.54 -9.62
C VAL A 262 15.28 10.66 -10.24
N PRO A 263 16.36 10.34 -9.51
CA PRO A 263 17.47 9.61 -10.09
C PRO A 263 17.13 8.12 -10.22
N VAL A 264 17.49 7.53 -11.35
CA VAL A 264 17.44 6.07 -11.59
C VAL A 264 18.87 5.48 -11.52
N PHE A 265 19.67 6.04 -10.63
CA PHE A 265 21.04 5.70 -10.32
C PHE A 265 21.35 6.12 -8.88
N GLY A 266 22.49 5.67 -8.37
CA GLY A 266 22.94 6.00 -7.03
C GLY A 266 24.39 6.42 -7.00
N HIS A 267 24.75 7.26 -6.03
CA HIS A 267 26.12 7.62 -5.74
C HIS A 267 26.75 6.65 -4.74
N THR A 268 28.01 6.32 -4.99
CA THR A 268 28.77 5.38 -4.19
C THR A 268 30.02 5.98 -3.59
N PHE A 269 30.38 5.48 -2.42
CA PHE A 269 31.43 6.03 -1.60
C PHE A 269 32.30 4.91 -1.06
N LYS A 270 33.58 5.22 -0.88
CA LYS A 270 34.53 4.37 -0.17
C LYS A 270 34.73 4.89 1.24
N LEU A 271 34.22 4.17 2.23
CA LEU A 271 34.30 4.53 3.65
C LEU A 271 35.75 4.53 4.13
N SER A 272 36.08 5.52 4.98
CA SER A 272 37.36 5.57 5.70
C SER A 272 37.47 4.48 6.76
N SER A 273 36.34 4.06 7.33
CA SER A 273 36.24 2.96 8.30
C SER A 273 35.02 2.10 8.01
N THR A 274 35.17 0.78 8.08
CA THR A 274 34.05 -0.16 7.92
C THR A 274 33.11 -0.20 9.14
N SER A 275 33.49 0.45 10.25
CA SER A 275 32.69 0.52 11.48
C SER A 275 31.69 1.68 11.51
N ASP A 276 31.84 2.71 10.66
CA ASP A 276 30.88 3.81 10.55
C ASP A 276 30.21 3.79 9.18
N THR A 277 28.95 3.37 9.17
CA THR A 277 28.15 3.13 7.97
C THR A 277 26.94 4.06 7.88
N ARG A 278 26.84 5.02 8.78
CA ARG A 278 25.76 6.01 8.83
C ARG A 278 25.87 6.96 7.64
N ILE A 279 24.80 7.71 7.39
CA ILE A 279 24.87 8.92 6.56
C ILE A 279 25.74 9.94 7.30
N GLY A 280 26.64 10.61 6.59
CA GLY A 280 27.66 11.51 7.16
C GLY A 280 28.95 10.79 7.62
N ALA A 281 29.12 9.50 7.32
CA ALA A 281 30.34 8.77 7.65
C ALA A 281 31.52 9.26 6.77
N PRO A 282 32.74 9.45 7.31
CA PRO A 282 33.88 9.90 6.52
C PRO A 282 34.26 8.93 5.38
N THR A 283 34.69 9.49 4.25
CA THR A 283 35.04 8.72 3.03
C THR A 283 36.42 9.08 2.51
N ILE A 284 37.06 8.16 1.81
CA ILE A 284 38.37 8.33 1.17
C ILE A 284 38.29 8.47 -0.36
N GLY A 285 37.07 8.47 -0.93
CA GLY A 285 36.87 8.64 -2.36
C GLY A 285 35.63 7.93 -2.90
N PRO A 286 35.52 7.80 -4.24
CA PRO A 286 34.40 7.15 -4.89
C PRO A 286 34.35 5.65 -4.58
N GLY A 287 33.14 5.09 -4.54
CA GLY A 287 32.93 3.66 -4.52
C GLY A 287 33.44 3.00 -5.81
N ASP A 288 33.64 1.69 -5.75
CA ASP A 288 34.18 0.93 -6.88
C ASP A 288 33.19 0.94 -8.07
N ALA A 289 33.73 1.03 -9.28
CA ALA A 289 32.93 1.06 -10.51
C ALA A 289 32.06 -0.19 -10.67
N GLY A 290 30.85 0.01 -11.21
CA GLY A 290 29.96 -1.08 -11.60
C GLY A 290 30.42 -1.80 -12.87
N PRO A 291 29.95 -3.03 -13.12
CA PRO A 291 30.33 -3.81 -14.31
C PRO A 291 29.81 -3.24 -15.64
N TYR A 292 28.83 -2.34 -15.61
CA TYR A 292 28.14 -1.82 -16.80
C TYR A 292 28.29 -0.31 -16.98
N THR A 293 28.16 0.47 -15.90
CA THR A 293 28.43 1.91 -15.93
C THR A 293 29.91 2.19 -16.07
N LEU A 294 30.76 1.33 -15.49
CA LEU A 294 32.23 1.45 -15.49
C LEU A 294 32.74 2.77 -14.88
N GLU A 295 31.90 3.44 -14.09
CA GLU A 295 32.17 4.75 -13.51
C GLU A 295 32.33 4.63 -11.99
N PRO A 296 33.52 4.90 -11.43
CA PRO A 296 33.69 4.98 -9.99
C PRO A 296 32.80 6.08 -9.39
N GLY A 297 32.14 5.79 -8.27
CA GLY A 297 31.29 6.77 -7.57
C GLY A 297 29.84 6.83 -8.05
N THR A 298 29.48 6.09 -9.10
CA THR A 298 28.12 6.04 -9.64
C THR A 298 27.75 4.60 -10.01
N LEU A 299 26.53 4.19 -9.69
CA LEU A 299 25.97 2.92 -10.14
C LEU A 299 24.58 3.15 -10.72
N SER A 300 24.27 2.51 -11.84
CA SER A 300 22.90 2.43 -12.33
C SER A 300 22.01 1.67 -11.34
N TYR A 301 20.70 1.96 -11.34
CA TYR A 301 19.76 1.21 -10.50
C TYR A 301 19.75 -0.29 -10.78
N LEU A 302 20.04 -0.70 -12.03
CA LEU A 302 20.24 -2.10 -12.40
C LEU A 302 21.41 -2.73 -11.63
N GLU A 303 22.59 -2.10 -11.64
CA GLU A 303 23.77 -2.60 -10.93
C GLU A 303 23.57 -2.62 -9.43
N ILE A 304 22.83 -1.63 -8.90
CA ILE A 304 22.45 -1.60 -7.49
C ILE A 304 21.56 -2.80 -7.18
N CYS A 305 20.52 -3.06 -7.98
CA CYS A 305 19.64 -4.22 -7.79
C CYS A 305 20.43 -5.55 -7.82
N GLU A 306 21.33 -5.73 -8.79
CA GLU A 306 22.17 -6.93 -8.88
C GLU A 306 23.10 -7.07 -7.66
N LYS A 307 23.74 -5.97 -7.22
CA LYS A 307 24.60 -5.97 -6.02
C LYS A 307 23.82 -6.29 -4.74
N LEU A 308 22.59 -5.78 -4.61
CA LEU A 308 21.72 -6.03 -3.46
C LEU A 308 21.14 -7.45 -3.48
N ALA A 309 20.98 -8.07 -4.66
CA ALA A 309 20.49 -9.44 -4.81
C ALA A 309 21.57 -10.52 -4.60
N ALA A 310 22.84 -10.21 -4.88
CA ALA A 310 23.96 -11.16 -4.84
C ALA A 310 24.49 -11.51 -3.44
N ASP A 311 23.74 -11.21 -2.37
CA ASP A 311 24.10 -11.32 -0.94
C ASP A 311 25.31 -10.49 -0.47
N GLY A 312 25.19 -9.89 0.73
CA GLY A 312 26.30 -9.28 1.47
C GLY A 312 26.24 -7.76 1.69
N TYR A 313 25.29 -7.05 1.07
CA TYR A 313 25.01 -5.65 1.41
C TYR A 313 23.96 -5.54 2.52
N THR A 314 24.24 -4.76 3.55
CA THR A 314 23.24 -4.35 4.53
C THR A 314 22.47 -3.17 3.98
N LYS A 315 21.15 -3.32 3.88
CA LYS A 315 20.22 -2.24 3.49
C LYS A 315 19.75 -1.49 4.71
N ALA A 316 19.68 -0.17 4.61
CA ALA A 316 19.16 0.72 5.64
C ALA A 316 18.29 1.81 4.98
N PHE A 317 17.47 2.46 5.78
CA PHE A 317 16.58 3.51 5.32
C PHE A 317 16.67 4.71 6.25
N SER A 318 16.89 5.90 5.67
CA SER A 318 16.86 7.15 6.41
C SER A 318 15.41 7.59 6.56
N SER A 319 14.82 7.41 7.74
CA SER A 319 13.46 7.91 8.02
C SER A 319 13.37 9.44 8.06
N VAL A 320 14.50 10.14 8.20
CA VAL A 320 14.54 11.61 8.15
C VAL A 320 14.56 12.07 6.70
N GLN A 321 15.49 11.55 5.90
CA GLN A 321 15.68 11.98 4.51
C GLN A 321 14.79 11.22 3.51
N GLN A 322 14.05 10.21 3.97
CA GLN A 322 13.09 9.40 3.20
C GLN A 322 13.71 8.68 1.99
N VAL A 323 14.94 8.19 2.14
CA VAL A 323 15.69 7.49 1.08
C VAL A 323 16.45 6.28 1.63
N PRO A 324 16.61 5.22 0.83
CA PRO A 324 17.43 4.07 1.20
C PRO A 324 18.92 4.34 1.00
N TYR A 325 19.72 3.56 1.72
CA TYR A 325 21.14 3.40 1.46
C TYR A 325 21.56 1.96 1.76
N ALA A 326 22.70 1.54 1.24
CA ALA A 326 23.24 0.21 1.47
C ALA A 326 24.75 0.24 1.63
N TYR A 327 25.30 -0.71 2.38
CA TYR A 327 26.73 -0.78 2.61
C TYR A 327 27.24 -2.22 2.76
N ARG A 328 28.51 -2.42 2.39
CA ARG A 328 29.24 -3.68 2.54
C ARG A 328 30.73 -3.40 2.66
N GLY A 329 31.35 -3.80 3.77
CA GLY A 329 32.76 -3.52 4.00
C GLY A 329 33.00 -2.01 3.97
N ASN A 330 33.85 -1.54 3.04
CA ASN A 330 34.09 -0.11 2.83
C ASN A 330 33.27 0.49 1.67
N GLN A 331 32.35 -0.25 1.06
CA GLN A 331 31.50 0.26 -0.02
C GLN A 331 30.18 0.74 0.56
N TRP A 332 29.75 1.95 0.17
CA TRP A 332 28.51 2.56 0.60
C TRP A 332 27.77 3.12 -0.62
N ILE A 333 26.45 2.95 -0.67
CA ILE A 333 25.59 3.25 -1.82
C ILE A 333 24.41 4.07 -1.31
N SER A 334 24.24 5.29 -1.81
CA SER A 334 22.95 5.99 -1.75
C SER A 334 22.20 5.76 -3.06
N TYR A 335 20.90 5.50 -2.97
CA TYR A 335 20.06 5.27 -4.14
C TYR A 335 18.61 5.63 -3.83
N ASP A 336 17.78 5.63 -4.86
CA ASP A 336 16.33 5.62 -4.74
C ASP A 336 15.81 4.22 -5.08
N ASP A 337 14.86 3.74 -4.29
CA ASP A 337 14.08 2.52 -4.51
C ASP A 337 12.61 2.86 -4.82
N VAL A 338 11.80 1.84 -5.07
CA VAL A 338 10.38 2.02 -5.38
C VAL A 338 9.64 2.83 -4.29
N ASN A 339 10.00 2.65 -3.02
CA ASN A 339 9.38 3.35 -1.89
C ASN A 339 9.72 4.86 -1.88
N SER A 340 11.00 5.20 -1.98
CA SER A 340 11.46 6.60 -2.02
C SER A 340 11.00 7.34 -3.27
N ILE A 341 10.93 6.67 -4.44
CA ILE A 341 10.30 7.22 -5.64
C ILE A 341 8.80 7.48 -5.41
N ALA A 342 8.06 6.54 -4.80
CA ALA A 342 6.64 6.74 -4.50
C ALA A 342 6.40 7.95 -3.59
N ILE A 343 7.25 8.15 -2.58
CA ILE A 343 7.23 9.32 -1.70
C ILE A 343 7.41 10.62 -2.50
N LYS A 344 8.38 10.66 -3.42
CA LYS A 344 8.65 11.83 -4.28
C LYS A 344 7.52 12.11 -5.26
N VAL A 345 6.93 11.07 -5.86
CA VAL A 345 5.76 11.19 -6.75
C VAL A 345 4.56 11.77 -5.98
N GLN A 346 4.31 11.28 -4.76
CA GLN A 346 3.22 11.81 -3.92
C GLN A 346 3.49 13.24 -3.48
N TYR A 347 4.74 13.59 -3.19
CA TYR A 347 5.14 14.98 -2.95
C TYR A 347 4.85 15.87 -4.15
N ALA A 348 5.24 15.46 -5.36
CA ALA A 348 4.97 16.21 -6.59
C ALA A 348 3.46 16.45 -6.79
N LYS A 349 2.63 15.43 -6.55
CA LYS A 349 1.17 15.55 -6.58
C LYS A 349 0.65 16.57 -5.56
N ARG A 350 1.13 16.52 -4.31
CA ARG A 350 0.71 17.46 -3.25
C ARG A 350 1.11 18.90 -3.55
N MET A 351 2.27 19.09 -4.19
CA MET A 351 2.77 20.40 -4.59
C MET A 351 2.19 20.89 -5.93
N ASN A 352 1.25 20.14 -6.53
CA ASN A 352 0.67 20.40 -7.84
C ASN A 352 1.71 20.56 -8.96
N LEU A 353 2.79 19.78 -8.88
CA LEU A 353 3.86 19.82 -9.87
C LEU A 353 3.39 19.21 -11.19
N GLY A 354 3.89 19.74 -12.30
CA GLY A 354 3.57 19.36 -13.67
C GLY A 354 3.94 17.95 -14.10
N GLY A 355 4.78 17.24 -13.32
CA GLY A 355 5.20 15.88 -13.63
C GLY A 355 6.41 15.37 -12.85
N ILE A 356 6.91 14.22 -13.29
CA ILE A 356 8.14 13.56 -12.80
C ILE A 356 9.09 13.33 -13.98
N MET A 357 10.38 13.50 -13.74
CA MET A 357 11.45 13.25 -14.70
C MET A 357 12.40 12.17 -14.18
N GLY A 358 12.81 11.23 -15.01
CA GLY A 358 13.80 10.21 -14.68
C GLY A 358 14.49 9.62 -15.92
N SER A 359 15.61 8.93 -15.76
CA SER A 359 16.31 8.30 -16.89
C SER A 359 15.66 6.98 -17.29
N VAL A 360 15.54 6.69 -18.60
CA VAL A 360 15.16 5.36 -19.09
C VAL A 360 16.37 4.44 -18.98
N TRP A 361 16.21 3.36 -18.21
CA TRP A 361 17.12 2.22 -18.22
C TRP A 361 16.33 0.93 -18.32
N ASN A 362 17.05 -0.11 -18.72
CA ASN A 362 16.51 -1.43 -18.88
C ASN A 362 15.69 -1.94 -17.68
N GLY A 363 14.39 -2.07 -17.90
CA GLY A 363 13.52 -3.02 -17.23
C GLY A 363 13.17 -4.18 -18.17
N SER A 364 14.14 -4.79 -18.86
CA SER A 364 13.89 -5.98 -19.67
C SER A 364 13.77 -7.18 -18.76
N SER A 365 12.50 -7.57 -18.57
CA SER A 365 12.00 -8.92 -18.79
C SER A 365 12.82 -10.09 -18.23
N ASN A 366 12.18 -10.77 -17.29
CA ASN A 366 12.32 -12.19 -17.03
C ASN A 366 13.61 -12.65 -16.32
N THR A 367 13.58 -12.55 -14.99
CA THR A 367 13.40 -13.80 -14.24
C THR A 367 11.89 -14.09 -14.13
N GLY A 368 11.30 -14.64 -15.20
CA GLY A 368 9.92 -15.15 -15.25
C GLY A 368 8.80 -14.25 -15.79
N ASN A 369 8.42 -14.53 -17.05
CA ASN A 369 7.14 -14.30 -17.75
C ASN A 369 6.66 -12.90 -18.22
N ASN A 370 6.77 -12.77 -19.55
CA ASN A 370 6.07 -11.93 -20.54
C ASN A 370 4.69 -11.38 -20.13
N TYR A 371 4.47 -10.07 -20.33
CA TYR A 371 3.15 -9.53 -20.69
C TYR A 371 3.28 -8.38 -21.70
N ASN A 372 2.67 -8.59 -22.87
CA ASN A 372 2.28 -7.55 -23.83
C ASN A 372 1.03 -6.83 -23.32
N TYR A 373 0.96 -5.50 -23.43
CA TYR A 373 -0.29 -4.74 -23.47
C TYR A 373 -0.13 -3.49 -24.33
N SER A 374 -0.90 -3.41 -25.41
CA SER A 374 -1.90 -2.34 -25.60
C SER A 374 -2.65 -2.52 -26.93
N GLU A 375 -3.94 -2.86 -26.81
CA GLU A 375 -5.09 -2.59 -27.68
C GLU A 375 -6.30 -2.95 -26.78
N ASP A 376 -7.42 -2.26 -26.65
CA ASP A 376 -7.99 -1.11 -27.32
C ASP A 376 -9.27 -0.69 -26.54
N HIS A 377 -9.84 0.46 -26.91
CA HIS A 377 -11.27 0.83 -26.90
C HIS A 377 -11.90 1.68 -25.76
N HIS A 378 -12.09 2.94 -26.15
CA HIS A 378 -13.18 3.88 -25.85
C HIS A 378 -14.51 3.29 -25.37
N TYR A 379 -15.10 3.92 -24.35
CA TYR A 379 -16.56 4.06 -24.26
C TYR A 379 -16.98 5.44 -23.73
N HIS A 380 -17.77 6.11 -24.56
CA HIS A 380 -18.55 7.31 -24.28
C HIS A 380 -19.53 7.11 -23.12
N TYR A 381 -19.65 8.09 -22.22
CA TYR A 381 -20.87 8.28 -21.42
C TYR A 381 -21.63 9.53 -21.89
N LYS A 382 -22.84 9.27 -22.41
CA LYS A 382 -23.84 10.26 -22.79
C LYS A 382 -24.46 10.88 -21.54
N HIS A 383 -24.61 12.20 -21.54
CA HIS A 383 -25.46 12.94 -20.62
C HIS A 383 -26.94 12.61 -20.87
N GLY A 384 -27.67 12.35 -19.79
CA GLY A 384 -29.13 12.35 -19.71
C GLY A 384 -29.61 13.45 -18.75
N THR A 385 -30.29 14.43 -19.33
CA THR A 385 -31.24 15.44 -18.81
C THR A 385 -32.23 14.87 -17.77
N THR A 386 -32.92 15.57 -16.85
CA THR A 386 -33.24 16.99 -16.52
C THR A 386 -34.13 16.98 -15.26
N HIS A 387 -34.04 18.01 -14.40
CA HIS A 387 -35.13 18.91 -13.93
C HIS A 387 -35.03 19.41 -12.48
N HIS A 388 -35.11 20.76 -12.37
CA HIS A 388 -35.76 21.61 -11.35
C HIS A 388 -35.29 21.55 -9.88
N ASP A 389 -35.20 22.65 -9.11
CA ASP A 389 -35.13 24.10 -9.32
C ASP A 389 -34.89 24.76 -7.94
N HIS A 390 -34.40 26.00 -7.94
CA HIS A 390 -34.57 27.05 -6.90
C HIS A 390 -33.84 27.01 -5.53
N ASN A 391 -32.80 27.86 -5.42
CA ASN A 391 -32.75 29.15 -4.68
C ASN A 391 -31.34 29.41 -4.11
N ASN A 392 -30.58 30.37 -4.66
CA ASN A 392 -30.42 31.78 -4.22
C ASN A 392 -29.97 31.92 -2.74
N ALA A 393 -29.03 32.77 -2.33
CA ALA A 393 -28.10 33.69 -2.95
C ALA A 393 -27.33 34.39 -1.80
N THR A 394 -26.11 34.88 -2.06
CA THR A 394 -25.46 36.08 -1.46
C THR A 394 -25.09 36.04 0.04
N THR A 395 -23.99 36.61 0.55
CA THR A 395 -23.24 37.83 0.22
C THR A 395 -21.77 37.74 0.66
N VAL A 396 -20.86 38.26 -0.17
CA VAL A 396 -19.53 38.77 0.20
C VAL A 396 -19.71 40.24 0.64
N ASN A 397 -18.95 40.71 1.63
CA ASN A 397 -18.62 42.14 1.70
C ASN A 397 -17.22 42.42 2.24
N HIS A 398 -16.62 43.46 1.66
CA HIS A 398 -15.24 43.93 1.71
C HIS A 398 -14.83 44.59 3.04
N ASP A 399 -13.53 44.54 3.39
CA ASP A 399 -12.66 45.74 3.38
C ASP A 399 -11.19 45.45 3.75
N ASN A 400 -10.30 46.18 3.07
CA ASN A 400 -8.83 46.16 3.17
C ASN A 400 -8.31 46.70 4.51
N HIS A 401 -7.35 46.00 5.13
CA HIS A 401 -6.22 46.64 5.81
C HIS A 401 -4.98 45.74 5.77
N TYR A 402 -3.94 46.24 5.10
CA TYR A 402 -2.58 45.71 5.11
C TYR A 402 -1.92 46.14 6.43
N VAL A 403 -1.71 45.20 7.35
CA VAL A 403 -0.81 45.38 8.49
C VAL A 403 0.12 44.17 8.51
N GLN A 404 1.40 44.44 8.24
CA GLN A 404 2.49 43.54 8.58
C GLN A 404 2.45 43.33 10.10
N ASP A 405 2.19 42.11 10.54
CA ASP A 405 2.49 41.74 11.93
C ASP A 405 3.08 40.35 12.01
N HIS A 406 4.27 40.31 12.58
CA HIS A 406 5.05 39.12 12.90
C HIS A 406 4.24 38.13 13.74
N HIS A 407 3.68 37.10 13.09
CA HIS A 407 3.19 35.93 13.81
C HIS A 407 4.34 34.94 13.96
N HIS A 408 5.07 35.10 15.07
CA HIS A 408 5.58 33.95 15.81
C HIS A 408 4.45 32.94 15.96
N CYS A 409 4.57 31.81 15.27
CA CYS A 409 3.64 30.70 15.40
C CYS A 409 3.91 30.00 16.74
N TYR A 410 3.46 30.61 17.83
CA TYR A 410 3.26 29.94 19.12
C TYR A 410 1.90 29.21 19.12
N ASP A 411 1.62 28.44 18.06
CA ASP A 411 0.69 27.29 18.13
C ASP A 411 0.84 26.34 16.93
N CYS A 412 2.06 25.85 16.65
CA CYS A 412 2.22 24.60 15.90
C CYS A 412 2.00 23.42 16.87
N LYS A 413 0.77 23.17 17.32
CA LYS A 413 0.42 21.91 17.97
C LYS A 413 -0.62 21.14 17.15
N ALA A 414 -0.18 19.94 16.78
CA ALA A 414 -0.91 18.84 16.16
C ALA A 414 -1.21 18.97 14.66
N GLU A 415 -0.16 18.96 13.82
CA GLU A 415 -0.23 18.07 12.64
C GLU A 415 -0.58 16.67 13.18
N SER A 416 -1.68 16.07 12.71
CA SER A 416 -2.12 14.76 13.18
C SER A 416 -1.05 13.72 12.87
N LYS A 417 -0.20 13.42 13.84
CA LYS A 417 0.81 12.38 13.72
C LYS A 417 0.08 11.06 13.49
N ALA A 418 0.41 10.35 12.40
CA ALA A 418 -0.09 9.02 12.09
C ALA A 418 0.49 7.99 13.09
N ASP A 419 0.10 8.08 14.35
CA ASP A 419 0.69 7.34 15.48
C ASP A 419 -0.28 6.36 16.14
N LYS A 420 -1.54 6.29 15.68
CA LYS A 420 -2.54 5.39 16.23
C LYS A 420 -2.35 3.98 15.70
N VAL A 421 -2.22 3.02 16.62
CA VAL A 421 -2.24 1.59 16.35
C VAL A 421 -3.33 0.94 17.16
N PHE A 422 -4.34 0.41 16.48
CA PHE A 422 -5.45 -0.35 17.06
C PHE A 422 -5.17 -1.85 16.95
N CYS A 423 -5.24 -2.55 18.07
CA CYS A 423 -5.01 -3.98 18.15
C CYS A 423 -6.30 -4.67 18.59
N PHE A 424 -6.95 -5.40 17.68
CA PHE A 424 -8.17 -6.14 18.01
C PHE A 424 -7.83 -7.53 18.54
N PHE A 425 -8.58 -8.01 19.52
CA PHE A 425 -8.40 -9.33 20.14
C PHE A 425 -9.73 -10.07 20.22
N ASP A 426 -9.79 -11.27 19.63
CA ASP A 426 -10.91 -12.21 19.80
C ASP A 426 -10.51 -13.31 20.80
N ASN A 427 -11.29 -13.43 21.88
CA ASN A 427 -11.05 -14.40 22.96
C ASN A 427 -11.25 -15.87 22.52
N LYS A 428 -11.81 -16.14 21.34
CA LYS A 428 -11.93 -17.50 20.79
C LYS A 428 -10.58 -18.18 20.61
N ALA A 429 -9.49 -17.42 20.45
CA ALA A 429 -8.16 -18.01 20.34
C ALA A 429 -7.69 -18.73 21.62
N THR A 430 -8.35 -18.49 22.76
CA THR A 430 -8.09 -19.19 24.02
C THR A 430 -8.47 -20.69 23.96
N TYR A 431 -9.32 -21.09 23.01
CA TYR A 431 -9.75 -22.47 22.81
C TYR A 431 -8.96 -23.21 21.73
N ARG A 432 -8.06 -22.53 21.01
CA ARG A 432 -7.18 -23.20 20.06
C ARG A 432 -6.26 -24.17 20.80
N MET A 433 -5.83 -25.21 20.10
CA MET A 433 -4.98 -26.26 20.67
C MET A 433 -3.49 -25.97 20.42
N GLY A 434 -2.63 -26.43 21.33
CA GLY A 434 -1.18 -26.35 21.18
C GLY A 434 -0.66 -24.91 21.00
N ASP A 435 0.23 -24.73 20.03
CA ASP A 435 0.86 -23.43 19.77
C ASP A 435 -0.12 -22.38 19.25
N GLY A 436 -1.26 -22.79 18.68
CA GLY A 436 -2.32 -21.87 18.27
C GLY A 436 -3.07 -21.17 19.41
N LYS A 437 -2.95 -21.66 20.65
CA LYS A 437 -3.63 -21.08 21.82
C LYS A 437 -3.06 -19.71 22.17
N VAL A 438 -3.84 -18.65 22.03
CA VAL A 438 -3.44 -17.29 22.45
C VAL A 438 -4.40 -16.80 23.52
N THR A 439 -3.88 -16.25 24.60
CA THR A 439 -4.67 -15.71 25.71
C THR A 439 -4.38 -14.23 25.93
N VAL A 440 -5.14 -13.61 26.83
CA VAL A 440 -5.05 -12.19 27.14
C VAL A 440 -3.66 -11.80 27.65
N GLU A 441 -3.00 -12.72 28.33
CA GLU A 441 -1.67 -12.57 28.91
C GLU A 441 -0.57 -12.46 27.84
N ASP A 442 -0.81 -12.98 26.64
CA ASP A 442 0.13 -12.91 25.53
C ASP A 442 0.16 -11.51 24.89
N ILE A 443 -0.87 -10.69 25.11
CA ILE A 443 -0.98 -9.34 24.53
C ILE A 443 0.21 -8.49 24.99
N ASN A 444 0.97 -7.98 24.02
CA ASN A 444 2.01 -6.98 24.26
C ASN A 444 1.44 -5.56 24.08
N PRO A 445 1.12 -4.83 25.16
CA PRO A 445 0.48 -3.53 25.05
C PRO A 445 1.41 -2.45 24.47
N ASN A 446 2.74 -2.62 24.55
CA ASN A 446 3.69 -1.63 24.05
C ASN A 446 3.69 -1.50 22.52
N LEU A 447 3.15 -2.49 21.81
CA LEU A 447 2.99 -2.45 20.35
C LEU A 447 1.75 -1.66 19.92
N CYS A 448 0.83 -1.36 20.84
CA CYS A 448 -0.47 -0.79 20.55
C CYS A 448 -0.59 0.63 21.13
N THR A 449 -1.56 1.40 20.64
CA THR A 449 -2.06 2.61 21.32
C THR A 449 -3.47 2.41 21.84
N HIS A 450 -4.23 1.56 21.16
CA HIS A 450 -5.59 1.17 21.49
C HIS A 450 -5.66 -0.35 21.39
N ILE A 451 -6.24 -1.00 22.40
CA ILE A 451 -6.52 -2.43 22.37
C ILE A 451 -8.02 -2.60 22.49
N VAL A 452 -8.62 -3.30 21.53
CA VAL A 452 -10.06 -3.55 21.48
C VAL A 452 -10.33 -5.02 21.78
N TYR A 453 -11.00 -5.29 22.90
CA TYR A 453 -11.38 -6.63 23.31
C TYR A 453 -12.78 -6.97 22.78
N SER A 454 -12.87 -7.78 21.74
CA SER A 454 -14.13 -8.09 21.05
C SER A 454 -14.91 -9.19 21.79
N SER A 455 -15.93 -8.82 22.57
CA SER A 455 -16.58 -9.78 23.48
C SER A 455 -18.09 -9.57 23.70
N ILE A 456 -18.66 -8.45 23.26
CA ILE A 456 -20.06 -8.14 23.54
C ILE A 456 -20.90 -7.94 22.27
N THR A 457 -22.21 -8.08 22.41
CA THR A 457 -23.22 -7.71 21.41
C THR A 457 -24.46 -7.15 22.10
N LEU A 458 -25.42 -6.65 21.33
CA LEU A 458 -26.72 -6.18 21.82
C LEU A 458 -27.84 -7.13 21.44
N THR A 459 -28.77 -7.34 22.36
CA THR A 459 -30.08 -7.94 22.05
C THR A 459 -30.98 -6.92 21.34
N SER A 460 -32.06 -7.38 20.71
CA SER A 460 -33.06 -6.48 20.11
C SER A 460 -33.77 -5.56 21.11
N THR A 461 -33.66 -5.86 22.42
CA THR A 461 -34.21 -5.05 23.51
C THR A 461 -33.24 -3.97 24.02
N GLY A 462 -32.02 -3.91 23.49
CA GLY A 462 -30.99 -2.97 23.95
C GLY A 462 -30.22 -3.42 25.18
N SER A 463 -30.19 -4.72 25.50
CA SER A 463 -29.39 -5.24 26.60
C SER A 463 -28.07 -5.82 26.09
N ILE A 464 -26.99 -5.68 26.87
CA ILE A 464 -25.71 -6.33 26.54
C ILE A 464 -25.83 -7.84 26.70
N LYS A 465 -25.28 -8.56 25.72
CA LYS A 465 -25.07 -10.00 25.75
C LYS A 465 -23.58 -10.29 25.53
N LEU A 466 -23.00 -11.12 26.39
CA LEU A 466 -21.64 -11.61 26.22
C LEU A 466 -21.61 -12.67 25.11
N LEU A 467 -20.58 -12.60 24.26
CA LEU A 467 -20.32 -13.58 23.22
C LEU A 467 -19.74 -14.88 23.80
N ASP A 468 -18.94 -14.77 24.87
CA ASP A 468 -18.43 -15.90 25.63
C ASP A 468 -18.33 -15.60 27.13
N SER A 469 -19.42 -15.83 27.85
CA SER A 469 -19.47 -15.61 29.30
C SER A 469 -18.48 -16.48 30.08
N TYR A 470 -18.11 -17.65 29.56
CA TYR A 470 -17.20 -18.54 30.26
C TYR A 470 -15.77 -17.99 30.20
N ALA A 471 -15.25 -17.65 29.00
CA ALA A 471 -13.92 -17.08 28.87
C ALA A 471 -13.80 -15.73 29.60
N ASP A 472 -14.80 -14.87 29.44
CA ASP A 472 -14.73 -13.48 29.87
C ASP A 472 -14.95 -13.29 31.37
N VAL A 473 -15.92 -14.01 31.95
CA VAL A 473 -16.33 -13.85 33.35
C VAL A 473 -15.91 -15.05 34.18
N THR A 474 -16.39 -16.26 33.87
CA THR A 474 -16.14 -17.45 34.69
C THR A 474 -14.65 -17.76 34.80
N ASN A 475 -13.92 -17.64 33.69
CA ASN A 475 -12.50 -17.84 33.62
C ASN A 475 -11.72 -16.52 33.76
N GLY A 476 -12.35 -15.41 34.16
CA GLY A 476 -11.68 -14.16 34.52
C GLY A 476 -10.96 -13.40 33.40
N GLY A 477 -11.37 -13.56 32.13
CA GLY A 477 -10.79 -12.87 30.98
C GLY A 477 -10.78 -11.35 31.11
N PHE A 478 -11.90 -10.74 31.53
CA PHE A 478 -11.98 -9.28 31.72
C PHE A 478 -11.04 -8.78 32.82
N THR A 479 -10.96 -9.50 33.94
CA THR A 479 -10.06 -9.14 35.05
C THR A 479 -8.61 -9.15 34.57
N ARG A 480 -8.19 -10.17 33.82
CA ARG A 480 -6.83 -10.24 33.29
C ARG A 480 -6.55 -9.20 32.22
N PHE A 481 -7.53 -8.89 31.38
CA PHE A 481 -7.37 -7.83 30.38
C PHE A 481 -7.17 -6.47 31.05
N LYS A 482 -7.93 -6.18 32.11
CA LYS A 482 -7.72 -4.99 32.93
C LYS A 482 -6.32 -4.94 33.56
N SER A 483 -5.78 -6.07 34.01
CA SER A 483 -4.40 -6.14 34.49
C SER A 483 -3.37 -5.81 33.39
N VAL A 484 -3.59 -6.24 32.14
CA VAL A 484 -2.74 -5.84 31.00
C VAL A 484 -2.77 -4.33 30.81
N CYS A 485 -3.97 -3.73 30.85
CA CYS A 485 -4.18 -2.29 30.70
C CYS A 485 -3.52 -1.47 31.82
N GLN A 486 -3.61 -1.94 33.07
CA GLN A 486 -2.97 -1.29 34.22
C GLN A 486 -1.45 -1.26 34.11
N ARG A 487 -0.83 -2.24 33.45
CA ARG A 487 0.63 -2.27 33.21
C ARG A 487 1.07 -1.30 32.11
N ALA A 488 0.15 -0.80 31.29
CA ALA A 488 0.43 0.10 30.18
C ALA A 488 -0.56 1.28 30.17
N PRO A 489 -0.46 2.23 31.12
CA PRO A 489 -1.45 3.30 31.30
C PRO A 489 -1.57 4.28 30.13
N ALA A 490 -0.61 4.28 29.20
CA ALA A 490 -0.66 5.06 27.98
C ALA A 490 -1.57 4.44 26.89
N VAL A 491 -1.94 3.17 27.03
CA VAL A 491 -2.76 2.43 26.07
C VAL A 491 -4.23 2.55 26.43
N LYS A 492 -5.08 2.83 25.45
CA LYS A 492 -6.54 2.87 25.61
C LYS A 492 -7.11 1.48 25.46
N CYS A 493 -7.70 0.95 26.53
CA CYS A 493 -8.31 -0.37 26.55
C CYS A 493 -9.82 -0.27 26.38
N MET A 494 -10.28 -0.67 25.21
CA MET A 494 -11.66 -0.53 24.76
C MET A 494 -12.34 -1.89 24.68
N ILE A 495 -13.66 -1.90 24.72
CA ILE A 495 -14.47 -3.09 24.45
C ILE A 495 -15.03 -3.03 23.03
N GLY A 496 -14.99 -4.15 22.32
CA GLY A 496 -15.58 -4.30 20.99
C GLY A 496 -17.00 -4.88 21.07
N LEU A 497 -17.95 -4.22 20.40
CA LEU A 497 -19.35 -4.61 20.29
C LEU A 497 -19.66 -5.00 18.86
N ASN A 498 -20.12 -6.23 18.64
CA ASN A 498 -20.17 -6.82 17.30
C ASN A 498 -21.56 -7.43 16.95
N SER A 499 -22.06 -7.16 15.75
CA SER A 499 -23.30 -7.76 15.21
C SER A 499 -23.07 -9.06 14.39
N LEU A 500 -21.83 -9.47 14.11
CA LEU A 500 -21.49 -10.59 13.22
C LEU A 500 -22.17 -11.91 13.60
N GLN A 501 -22.35 -12.18 14.89
CA GLN A 501 -22.97 -13.43 15.34
C GLN A 501 -24.50 -13.43 15.26
N SER A 502 -25.12 -12.26 15.16
CA SER A 502 -26.57 -12.07 15.24
C SER A 502 -27.18 -11.49 13.95
N GLY A 503 -26.34 -11.09 12.98
CA GLY A 503 -26.76 -10.44 11.74
C GLY A 503 -27.19 -8.98 11.95
N SER A 504 -27.75 -8.35 10.91
CA SER A 504 -28.20 -6.95 10.99
C SER A 504 -29.58 -6.81 11.64
N SER A 505 -30.45 -7.82 11.52
CA SER A 505 -31.87 -7.72 11.93
C SER A 505 -32.11 -7.39 13.41
N PRO A 506 -31.36 -7.95 14.39
CA PRO A 506 -31.53 -7.57 15.79
C PRO A 506 -31.17 -6.11 16.06
N PHE A 507 -30.15 -5.59 15.38
CA PHE A 507 -29.73 -4.20 15.50
C PHE A 507 -30.72 -3.29 14.79
N SER A 508 -31.18 -3.63 13.59
CA SER A 508 -32.25 -2.92 12.89
C SER A 508 -33.51 -2.77 13.76
N THR A 509 -33.93 -3.86 14.41
CA THR A 509 -35.09 -3.85 15.34
C THR A 509 -34.87 -2.89 16.51
N LEU A 510 -33.68 -2.93 17.11
CA LEU A 510 -33.29 -2.06 18.22
C LEU A 510 -33.24 -0.58 17.80
N MET A 511 -32.71 -0.31 16.61
CA MET A 511 -32.45 1.04 16.11
C MET A 511 -33.74 1.73 15.66
N ASN A 512 -34.76 0.97 15.27
CA ASN A 512 -36.06 1.50 14.86
C ASN A 512 -36.92 2.03 16.03
N ASN A 513 -36.58 1.72 17.29
CA ASN A 513 -37.39 2.13 18.45
C ASN A 513 -36.56 2.96 19.45
N THR A 514 -37.07 4.15 19.78
CA THR A 514 -36.39 5.09 20.69
C THR A 514 -36.16 4.51 22.10
N ILE A 515 -37.11 3.73 22.63
CA ILE A 515 -36.98 3.11 23.96
C ILE A 515 -35.85 2.09 23.97
N THR A 516 -35.74 1.27 22.93
CA THR A 516 -34.66 0.27 22.83
C THR A 516 -33.31 0.90 22.55
N ARG A 517 -33.24 2.01 21.78
CA ARG A 517 -32.01 2.80 21.63
C ARG A 517 -31.53 3.37 22.97
N GLN A 518 -32.42 3.98 23.74
CA GLN A 518 -32.11 4.52 25.07
C GLN A 518 -31.69 3.42 26.06
N ALA A 519 -32.36 2.25 26.01
CA ALA A 519 -31.98 1.09 26.81
C ALA A 519 -30.58 0.56 26.43
N ALA A 520 -30.24 0.58 25.14
CA ALA A 520 -28.91 0.23 24.64
C ALA A 520 -27.83 1.18 25.12
N VAL A 521 -28.04 2.50 24.99
CA VAL A 521 -27.12 3.50 25.54
C VAL A 521 -26.93 3.28 27.04
N SER A 522 -28.02 3.13 27.80
CA SER A 522 -27.96 2.92 29.25
C SER A 522 -27.20 1.64 29.63
N SER A 523 -27.43 0.54 28.91
CA SER A 523 -26.74 -0.74 29.13
C SER A 523 -25.24 -0.63 28.83
N ILE A 524 -24.88 0.03 27.73
CA ILE A 524 -23.48 0.27 27.34
C ILE A 524 -22.77 1.10 28.41
N MET A 525 -23.37 2.22 28.82
CA MET A 525 -22.77 3.10 29.84
C MET A 525 -22.61 2.38 31.19
N GLY A 526 -23.61 1.59 31.61
CA GLY A 526 -23.51 0.78 32.84
C GLY A 526 -22.36 -0.23 32.76
N PHE A 527 -22.18 -0.90 31.64
CA PHE A 527 -21.09 -1.85 31.44
C PHE A 527 -19.72 -1.19 31.44
N LEU A 528 -19.58 -0.08 30.71
CA LEU A 528 -18.32 0.64 30.56
C LEU A 528 -17.88 1.29 31.86
N ILE A 529 -18.78 1.95 32.62
CA ILE A 529 -18.40 2.77 33.76
C ILE A 529 -18.53 2.01 35.09
N GLN A 530 -19.60 1.22 35.26
CA GLN A 530 -19.93 0.64 36.56
C GLN A 530 -19.32 -0.75 36.74
N GLN A 531 -19.26 -1.56 35.66
CA GLN A 531 -18.82 -2.95 35.77
C GLN A 531 -17.32 -3.12 35.53
N TYR A 532 -16.78 -2.60 34.43
CA TYR A 532 -15.42 -2.95 33.99
C TYR A 532 -14.46 -1.76 33.75
N GLN A 533 -14.97 -0.52 33.70
CA GLN A 533 -14.15 0.70 33.57
C GLN A 533 -13.28 0.71 32.30
N PHE A 534 -13.85 0.43 31.12
CA PHE A 534 -13.12 0.50 29.85
C PHE A 534 -12.94 1.95 29.38
N ASP A 535 -11.89 2.23 28.60
CA ASP A 535 -11.55 3.57 28.09
C ASP A 535 -12.39 3.99 26.87
N GLY A 536 -13.23 3.08 26.35
CA GLY A 536 -14.07 3.36 25.20
C GLY A 536 -14.74 2.12 24.61
N LEU A 537 -15.44 2.35 23.51
CA LEU A 537 -16.22 1.36 22.77
C LEU A 537 -15.84 1.41 21.29
N ASP A 538 -15.53 0.26 20.70
CA ASP A 538 -15.58 0.08 19.25
C ASP A 538 -16.90 -0.58 18.87
N PHE A 539 -17.68 0.07 18.01
CA PHE A 539 -18.98 -0.41 17.58
C PHE A 539 -18.92 -0.92 16.14
N TYR A 540 -19.22 -2.20 15.95
CA TYR A 540 -19.23 -2.84 14.64
C TYR A 540 -20.61 -3.42 14.29
N TRP A 541 -21.28 -2.75 13.36
CA TRP A 541 -22.53 -3.23 12.74
C TRP A 541 -22.28 -3.63 11.29
N GLN A 542 -22.50 -4.91 10.97
CA GLN A 542 -22.32 -5.48 9.64
C GLN A 542 -23.66 -5.87 8.96
N TYR A 543 -24.33 -5.01 8.21
CA TYR A 543 -24.17 -3.56 8.04
C TYR A 543 -25.56 -2.90 8.19
N PRO A 544 -25.67 -1.61 8.54
CA PRO A 544 -26.96 -0.99 8.86
C PRO A 544 -28.10 -1.26 7.86
N VAL A 545 -27.87 -1.05 6.56
CA VAL A 545 -28.93 -1.22 5.53
C VAL A 545 -28.89 -2.61 4.89
N LEU A 546 -27.74 -3.30 4.95
CA LEU A 546 -27.52 -4.57 4.25
C LEU A 546 -27.61 -5.76 5.20
N LYS A 547 -27.66 -6.98 4.66
CA LYS A 547 -27.68 -8.23 5.45
C LYS A 547 -28.80 -8.29 6.50
N GLY A 548 -30.00 -7.84 6.13
CA GLY A 548 -31.21 -7.93 6.97
C GLY A 548 -31.53 -6.67 7.79
N GLY A 549 -30.95 -5.53 7.43
CA GLY A 549 -31.39 -4.21 7.88
C GLY A 549 -32.24 -3.48 6.84
N ASN A 550 -32.68 -2.26 7.18
CA ASN A 550 -33.65 -1.48 6.42
C ASN A 550 -33.05 -0.13 5.98
N PRO A 551 -33.57 0.53 4.93
CA PRO A 551 -33.05 1.83 4.47
C PRO A 551 -33.03 2.93 5.54
N GLU A 552 -34.01 2.92 6.46
CA GLU A 552 -34.08 3.86 7.59
C GLU A 552 -32.92 3.71 8.57
N ASP A 553 -32.29 2.54 8.64
CA ASP A 553 -31.16 2.28 9.53
C ASP A 553 -29.95 3.18 9.23
N ARG A 554 -29.84 3.68 8.00
CA ARG A 554 -28.83 4.70 7.63
C ARG A 554 -28.90 5.93 8.54
N TYR A 555 -30.11 6.37 8.90
CA TYR A 555 -30.35 7.56 9.71
C TYR A 555 -30.58 7.21 11.19
N ASN A 556 -31.29 6.11 11.47
CA ASN A 556 -31.46 5.63 12.85
C ASN A 556 -30.10 5.35 13.52
N PHE A 557 -29.13 4.85 12.74
CA PHE A 557 -27.78 4.64 13.24
C PHE A 557 -27.09 5.96 13.60
N VAL A 558 -27.24 7.02 12.80
CA VAL A 558 -26.71 8.35 13.14
C VAL A 558 -27.31 8.86 14.45
N THR A 559 -28.63 8.75 14.59
CA THR A 559 -29.33 9.16 15.82
C THR A 559 -28.77 8.42 17.02
N PHE A 560 -28.67 7.09 16.93
CA PHE A 560 -28.10 6.27 18.00
C PHE A 560 -26.65 6.65 18.33
N ILE A 561 -25.79 6.80 17.31
CA ILE A 561 -24.39 7.16 17.51
C ILE A 561 -24.25 8.56 18.11
N SER A 562 -25.13 9.50 17.77
CA SER A 562 -25.14 10.83 18.39
C SER A 562 -25.50 10.77 19.89
N GLU A 563 -26.51 9.99 20.26
CA GLU A 563 -26.92 9.78 21.66
C GLU A 563 -25.81 9.08 22.46
N LEU A 564 -25.21 8.04 21.87
CA LEU A 564 -24.14 7.28 22.49
C LEU A 564 -22.86 8.12 22.65
N SER A 565 -22.46 8.84 21.61
CA SER A 565 -21.30 9.74 21.62
C SER A 565 -21.42 10.79 22.72
N ALA A 566 -22.58 11.46 22.84
CA ALA A 566 -22.80 12.45 23.88
C ALA A 566 -22.62 11.88 25.30
N ASN A 567 -23.10 10.65 25.53
CA ASN A 567 -22.93 9.96 26.81
C ASN A 567 -21.48 9.52 27.05
N LEU A 568 -20.79 8.97 26.05
CA LEU A 568 -19.40 8.52 26.19
C LEU A 568 -18.44 9.69 26.42
N HIS A 569 -18.54 10.74 25.61
CA HIS A 569 -17.66 11.91 25.68
C HIS A 569 -17.83 12.70 26.98
N MET A 570 -19.03 12.67 27.60
CA MET A 570 -19.26 13.24 28.93
C MET A 570 -18.36 12.62 30.01
N TYR A 571 -17.97 11.36 29.85
CA TYR A 571 -17.08 10.63 30.76
C TYR A 571 -15.64 10.50 30.22
N GLY A 572 -15.31 11.18 29.11
CA GLY A 572 -13.99 11.11 28.47
C GLY A 572 -13.69 9.77 27.80
N LEU A 573 -14.72 8.98 27.49
CA LEU A 573 -14.59 7.68 26.83
C LEU A 573 -14.57 7.84 25.30
N LEU A 574 -13.78 7.00 24.62
CA LEU A 574 -13.69 7.02 23.16
C LEU A 574 -14.82 6.23 22.49
N LEU A 575 -15.27 6.71 21.33
CA LEU A 575 -16.18 6.01 20.43
C LEU A 575 -15.54 5.82 19.05
N THR A 576 -15.27 4.57 18.68
CA THR A 576 -14.79 4.22 17.35
C THR A 576 -15.79 3.31 16.62
N LEU A 577 -15.78 3.38 15.29
CA LEU A 577 -16.60 2.50 14.46
C LEU A 577 -15.72 1.63 13.58
N SER A 578 -15.90 0.32 13.64
CA SER A 578 -15.39 -0.59 12.61
C SER A 578 -16.35 -0.61 11.43
N VAL A 579 -15.86 -0.24 10.25
CA VAL A 579 -16.71 0.08 9.09
C VAL A 579 -16.31 -0.67 7.81
N ALA A 580 -17.25 -0.73 6.87
CA ALA A 580 -17.16 -1.56 5.67
C ALA A 580 -16.02 -1.14 4.73
N PRO A 581 -15.41 -2.09 4.00
CA PRO A 581 -14.38 -1.81 3.01
C PRO A 581 -14.90 -1.07 1.79
N THR A 582 -15.91 -1.58 1.07
CA THR A 582 -16.19 -1.10 -0.29
C THR A 582 -17.29 -0.04 -0.37
N SER A 583 -17.27 0.77 -1.43
CA SER A 583 -18.20 1.89 -1.64
C SER A 583 -19.66 1.44 -1.65
N ASP A 584 -19.97 0.28 -2.22
CA ASP A 584 -21.33 -0.27 -2.21
C ASP A 584 -21.86 -0.49 -0.79
N PHE A 585 -20.99 -0.93 0.13
CA PHE A 585 -21.41 -1.17 1.50
C PHE A 585 -21.54 0.15 2.27
N PHE A 586 -20.56 1.05 2.18
CA PHE A 586 -20.60 2.25 3.02
C PHE A 586 -21.47 3.37 2.46
N MET A 587 -21.46 3.61 1.14
CA MET A 587 -22.33 4.62 0.53
C MET A 587 -23.80 4.24 0.64
N GLY A 588 -24.13 2.95 0.73
CA GLY A 588 -25.49 2.48 0.99
C GLY A 588 -25.87 2.50 2.47
N SER A 589 -24.95 2.12 3.37
CA SER A 589 -25.29 1.85 4.78
C SER A 589 -25.02 3.00 5.77
N TYR A 590 -24.11 3.92 5.47
CA TYR A 590 -23.69 4.96 6.43
C TYR A 590 -23.91 6.37 5.88
N ASN A 591 -24.44 7.25 6.72
CA ASN A 591 -24.39 8.69 6.47
C ASN A 591 -23.09 9.26 7.02
N VAL A 592 -22.03 9.16 6.22
CA VAL A 592 -20.65 9.56 6.60
C VAL A 592 -20.57 11.02 7.06
N PRO A 593 -21.14 12.02 6.33
CA PRO A 593 -21.07 13.43 6.76
C PRO A 593 -21.68 13.72 8.13
N SER A 594 -22.63 12.90 8.58
CA SER A 594 -23.23 13.04 9.90
C SER A 594 -22.42 12.31 10.98
N LEU A 595 -21.96 11.10 10.69
CA LEU A 595 -21.21 10.28 11.65
C LEU A 595 -19.86 10.91 12.06
N VAL A 596 -19.19 11.61 11.15
CA VAL A 596 -17.87 12.23 11.41
C VAL A 596 -17.88 13.23 12.57
N ARG A 597 -19.07 13.75 12.94
CA ARG A 597 -19.26 14.68 14.05
C ARG A 597 -19.24 14.01 15.42
N TYR A 598 -19.56 12.73 15.49
CA TYR A 598 -19.80 11.99 16.73
C TYR A 598 -18.75 10.91 17.02
N VAL A 599 -18.03 10.48 15.98
CA VAL A 599 -17.06 9.38 16.05
C VAL A 599 -15.64 9.94 16.15
N ASP A 600 -14.82 9.34 17.02
CA ASP A 600 -13.41 9.70 17.19
C ASP A 600 -12.58 9.18 16.02
N TYR A 601 -12.71 7.89 15.71
CA TYR A 601 -12.03 7.24 14.59
C TYR A 601 -12.91 6.19 13.88
N PHE A 602 -12.71 6.07 12.57
CA PHE A 602 -13.28 5.02 11.74
C PHE A 602 -12.21 3.98 11.43
N ASN A 603 -12.35 2.78 11.97
CA ASN A 603 -11.52 1.65 11.62
C ASN A 603 -12.02 1.00 10.33
N VAL A 604 -11.43 1.39 9.20
CA VAL A 604 -11.84 0.94 7.86
C VAL A 604 -11.24 -0.43 7.60
N MET A 605 -12.06 -1.48 7.55
CA MET A 605 -11.60 -2.86 7.35
C MET A 605 -11.20 -3.13 5.89
N ALA A 606 -10.10 -2.53 5.42
CA ALA A 606 -9.62 -2.61 4.04
C ALA A 606 -8.95 -3.97 3.73
N PHE A 607 -9.61 -5.06 4.06
CA PHE A 607 -9.23 -6.45 3.80
C PHE A 607 -10.48 -7.31 3.53
N ASN A 608 -10.33 -8.60 3.27
CA ASN A 608 -11.40 -9.50 2.81
C ASN A 608 -12.08 -9.07 1.50
N MET A 609 -11.35 -8.40 0.62
CA MET A 609 -11.87 -7.93 -0.67
C MET A 609 -12.04 -9.07 -1.68
N HIS A 610 -11.16 -10.08 -1.61
CA HIS A 610 -11.23 -11.30 -2.41
C HIS A 610 -11.10 -12.55 -1.53
N HIS A 611 -11.89 -13.57 -1.88
CA HIS A 611 -11.87 -14.90 -1.31
C HIS A 611 -12.67 -15.87 -2.20
N TYR A 612 -13.05 -17.04 -1.68
CA TYR A 612 -13.62 -18.15 -2.46
C TYR A 612 -14.96 -17.81 -3.14
N TRP A 613 -15.72 -16.86 -2.59
CA TRP A 613 -17.00 -16.43 -3.15
C TRP A 613 -16.86 -15.63 -4.46
N ALA A 614 -15.67 -15.11 -4.76
CA ALA A 614 -15.42 -14.40 -6.00
C ALA A 614 -15.39 -15.34 -7.23
N GLY A 615 -15.27 -16.66 -7.03
CA GLY A 615 -15.11 -17.63 -8.11
C GLY A 615 -13.77 -17.54 -8.86
N LYS A 616 -12.92 -16.60 -8.45
CA LYS A 616 -11.58 -16.34 -8.98
C LYS A 616 -10.64 -15.89 -7.87
N THR A 617 -9.35 -16.13 -8.04
CA THR A 617 -8.30 -15.65 -7.13
C THR A 617 -8.18 -14.13 -7.21
N GLY A 618 -7.77 -13.53 -6.10
CA GLY A 618 -7.60 -12.09 -5.96
C GLY A 618 -6.99 -11.81 -4.59
N HIS A 619 -6.32 -10.67 -4.46
CA HIS A 619 -5.70 -10.30 -3.19
C HIS A 619 -6.74 -9.87 -2.18
N GLN A 620 -6.63 -10.33 -0.94
CA GLN A 620 -7.61 -9.98 0.07
C GLN A 620 -7.47 -8.53 0.56
N SER A 621 -6.28 -7.93 0.40
CA SER A 621 -5.97 -6.56 0.85
C SER A 621 -4.86 -5.95 -0.03
N ALA A 622 -5.08 -5.92 -1.35
CA ALA A 622 -4.17 -5.22 -2.27
C ALA A 622 -4.10 -3.73 -1.94
N LEU A 623 -2.92 -3.12 -2.01
CA LEU A 623 -2.78 -1.67 -1.80
C LEU A 623 -3.38 -0.90 -2.98
N TYR A 624 -3.10 -1.36 -4.20
CA TYR A 624 -3.52 -0.72 -5.46
C TYR A 624 -4.28 -1.70 -6.37
N ALA A 625 -4.99 -1.14 -7.36
CA ALA A 625 -5.61 -1.90 -8.43
C ALA A 625 -4.56 -2.56 -9.35
N SER A 626 -4.91 -3.69 -9.96
CA SER A 626 -4.08 -4.37 -10.96
C SER A 626 -4.09 -3.69 -12.32
N GLY A 627 -5.10 -2.87 -12.60
CA GLY A 627 -5.38 -2.32 -13.93
C GLY A 627 -6.03 -3.33 -14.88
N LYS A 628 -6.34 -4.54 -14.41
CA LYS A 628 -6.98 -5.63 -15.17
C LYS A 628 -8.40 -5.93 -14.69
N GLU A 629 -8.92 -5.13 -13.76
CA GLU A 629 -10.28 -5.23 -13.26
C GLU A 629 -11.29 -5.01 -14.40
N THR A 630 -12.27 -5.92 -14.53
CA THR A 630 -13.20 -5.90 -15.67
C THR A 630 -14.52 -5.21 -15.33
N SER A 631 -14.67 -4.71 -14.10
CA SER A 631 -15.86 -4.00 -13.66
C SER A 631 -15.52 -2.90 -12.65
N LEU A 632 -16.42 -1.91 -12.54
CA LEU A 632 -16.33 -0.86 -11.51
C LEU A 632 -16.33 -1.45 -10.09
N TYR A 633 -17.05 -2.55 -9.89
CA TYR A 633 -17.06 -3.27 -8.62
C TYR A 633 -15.69 -3.83 -8.27
N GLU A 634 -14.95 -4.36 -9.25
CA GLU A 634 -13.61 -4.90 -9.02
C GLU A 634 -12.57 -3.80 -8.84
N ALA A 635 -12.70 -2.68 -9.56
CA ALA A 635 -11.78 -1.54 -9.48
C ALA A 635 -11.68 -0.90 -8.09
N GLN A 636 -12.72 -1.07 -7.24
CA GLN A 636 -12.72 -0.59 -5.85
C GLN A 636 -12.16 -1.61 -4.84
N LEU A 637 -11.80 -2.84 -5.25
CA LEU A 637 -11.30 -3.90 -4.36
C LEU A 637 -9.80 -3.76 -4.08
N ASN A 638 -9.40 -2.56 -3.64
CA ASN A 638 -8.05 -2.26 -3.15
C ASN A 638 -8.10 -1.15 -2.08
N VAL A 639 -7.06 -1.09 -1.25
CA VAL A 639 -6.96 -0.15 -0.12
C VAL A 639 -7.06 1.31 -0.56
N ASP A 640 -6.37 1.72 -1.63
CA ASP A 640 -6.39 3.11 -2.09
C ASP A 640 -7.79 3.56 -2.51
N ALA A 641 -8.51 2.75 -3.28
CA ALA A 641 -9.87 3.05 -3.71
C ALA A 641 -10.84 3.12 -2.51
N VAL A 642 -10.72 2.18 -1.56
CA VAL A 642 -11.53 2.17 -0.33
C VAL A 642 -11.32 3.44 0.49
N ILE A 643 -10.08 3.79 0.79
CA ILE A 643 -9.76 4.99 1.57
C ILE A 643 -10.16 6.26 0.83
N THR A 644 -9.90 6.33 -0.48
CA THR A 644 -10.31 7.46 -1.31
C THR A 644 -11.82 7.64 -1.31
N GLY A 645 -12.59 6.55 -1.37
CA GLY A 645 -14.04 6.58 -1.29
C GLY A 645 -14.56 7.13 0.06
N TRP A 646 -13.97 6.71 1.18
CA TRP A 646 -14.34 7.26 2.51
C TRP A 646 -14.04 8.76 2.61
N ILE A 647 -12.92 9.22 2.08
CA ILE A 647 -12.56 10.65 2.05
C ILE A 647 -13.52 11.43 1.14
N ALA A 648 -13.85 10.88 -0.03
CA ALA A 648 -14.77 11.50 -0.98
C ALA A 648 -16.20 11.68 -0.41
N GLU A 649 -16.66 10.73 0.42
CA GLU A 649 -17.94 10.84 1.15
C GLU A 649 -17.88 11.81 2.34
N GLY A 650 -16.73 12.42 2.62
CA GLY A 650 -16.58 13.46 3.64
C GLY A 650 -15.97 13.01 4.96
N ALA A 651 -15.39 11.81 5.05
CA ALA A 651 -14.61 11.42 6.23
C ALA A 651 -13.24 12.14 6.24
N PRO A 652 -12.88 12.85 7.33
CA PRO A 652 -11.55 13.43 7.46
C PRO A 652 -10.49 12.33 7.50
N ALA A 653 -9.44 12.47 6.69
CA ALA A 653 -8.30 11.54 6.68
C ALA A 653 -7.74 11.32 8.11
N SER A 654 -7.63 12.40 8.89
CA SER A 654 -7.18 12.38 10.29
C SER A 654 -8.08 11.64 11.28
N LYS A 655 -9.23 11.12 10.84
CA LYS A 655 -10.10 10.21 11.61
C LYS A 655 -10.15 8.79 11.05
N LEU A 656 -9.51 8.51 9.92
CA LEU A 656 -9.49 7.19 9.31
C LEU A 656 -8.31 6.37 9.83
N ILE A 657 -8.60 5.14 10.26
CA ILE A 657 -7.62 4.13 10.64
C ILE A 657 -7.68 3.02 9.60
N LEU A 658 -6.56 2.73 8.95
CA LEU A 658 -6.47 1.69 7.93
C LEU A 658 -6.40 0.30 8.59
N GLY A 659 -7.42 -0.53 8.40
CA GLY A 659 -7.43 -1.91 8.87
C GLY A 659 -6.65 -2.85 7.95
N VAL A 660 -5.83 -3.72 8.55
CA VAL A 660 -5.13 -4.86 7.93
C VAL A 660 -5.38 -6.13 8.74
N THR A 661 -5.14 -7.30 8.16
CA THR A 661 -5.35 -8.59 8.83
C THR A 661 -4.10 -9.47 8.78
N PRO A 662 -3.75 -10.19 9.87
CA PRO A 662 -2.70 -11.20 9.86
C PRO A 662 -3.21 -12.58 9.41
N THR A 663 -4.46 -12.69 8.97
CA THR A 663 -5.00 -13.92 8.38
C THR A 663 -4.74 -13.99 6.88
N ALA A 664 -4.70 -15.21 6.37
CA ALA A 664 -4.58 -15.57 4.97
C ALA A 664 -5.87 -16.18 4.46
N ASN A 665 -6.38 -15.68 3.33
CA ASN A 665 -7.50 -16.29 2.61
C ASN A 665 -6.96 -17.38 1.68
N ILE A 666 -7.34 -18.62 1.95
CA ILE A 666 -6.95 -19.81 1.20
C ILE A 666 -8.10 -20.22 0.27
N MET A 667 -7.77 -20.36 -1.00
CA MET A 667 -8.68 -20.72 -2.08
C MET A 667 -8.18 -21.99 -2.76
N LYS A 668 -9.12 -22.81 -3.21
CA LYS A 668 -8.83 -23.99 -4.02
C LYS A 668 -8.97 -23.63 -5.50
N LEU A 669 -7.92 -23.79 -6.29
CA LEU A 669 -7.92 -23.60 -7.74
C LEU A 669 -8.70 -24.70 -8.43
N TYR A 670 -9.33 -24.36 -9.55
CA TYR A 670 -10.00 -25.33 -10.42
C TYR A 670 -8.98 -26.24 -11.13
N ALA A 671 -7.83 -25.68 -11.51
CA ALA A 671 -6.73 -26.41 -12.14
C ALA A 671 -5.37 -25.87 -11.65
N ALA A 672 -4.40 -26.77 -11.47
CA ALA A 672 -3.08 -26.41 -10.93
C ALA A 672 -2.17 -25.67 -11.94
N ASN A 673 -2.54 -25.62 -13.21
CA ASN A 673 -1.76 -24.98 -14.28
C ASN A 673 -2.00 -23.47 -14.40
N ASP A 674 -3.04 -22.94 -13.74
CA ASP A 674 -3.31 -21.51 -13.65
C ASP A 674 -3.38 -21.10 -12.18
N SER A 675 -2.30 -20.51 -11.70
CA SER A 675 -2.12 -20.06 -10.32
C SER A 675 -1.99 -18.53 -10.23
N SER A 676 -2.31 -17.83 -11.31
CA SER A 676 -2.24 -16.38 -11.41
C SER A 676 -3.35 -15.68 -10.59
N VAL A 677 -3.23 -14.37 -10.40
CA VAL A 677 -4.35 -13.55 -9.91
C VAL A 677 -5.44 -13.52 -10.99
N GLY A 678 -6.69 -13.83 -10.62
CA GLY A 678 -7.81 -14.01 -11.53
C GLY A 678 -8.07 -15.45 -11.97
N ALA A 679 -7.23 -16.40 -11.56
CA ALA A 679 -7.40 -17.83 -11.82
C ALA A 679 -8.71 -18.36 -11.21
N ARG A 680 -9.37 -19.31 -11.89
CA ARG A 680 -10.66 -19.86 -11.44
C ARG A 680 -10.52 -20.67 -10.16
N THR A 681 -11.43 -20.46 -9.21
CA THR A 681 -11.47 -21.20 -7.94
C THR A 681 -12.58 -22.24 -7.91
N ALA A 682 -12.31 -23.43 -7.37
CA ALA A 682 -13.27 -24.48 -7.08
C ALA A 682 -13.92 -24.36 -5.69
N GLY A 683 -13.43 -23.47 -4.81
CA GLY A 683 -14.03 -23.21 -3.51
C GLY A 683 -13.01 -22.82 -2.44
N ARG A 684 -13.37 -23.08 -1.18
CA ARG A 684 -12.50 -22.86 -0.02
C ARG A 684 -11.28 -23.75 -0.09
N GLY A 685 -10.14 -23.20 0.31
CA GLY A 685 -8.92 -23.98 0.56
C GLY A 685 -9.00 -24.77 1.86
N ASP A 686 -7.92 -25.49 2.15
CA ASP A 686 -7.82 -26.31 3.35
C ASP A 686 -7.88 -25.46 4.62
N MET A 687 -8.35 -26.05 5.71
CA MET A 687 -8.37 -25.39 7.03
C MET A 687 -6.98 -25.37 7.66
N GLY A 688 -6.68 -24.30 8.40
CA GLY A 688 -5.50 -24.25 9.26
C GLY A 688 -5.59 -25.23 10.44
N GLN A 689 -4.43 -25.69 10.92
CA GLN A 689 -4.31 -26.63 12.05
C GLN A 689 -4.74 -26.05 13.42
N TYR A 690 -4.69 -24.73 13.57
CA TYR A 690 -5.04 -23.95 14.74
C TYR A 690 -6.36 -23.20 14.56
N THR A 691 -6.58 -22.52 13.43
CA THR A 691 -7.85 -21.81 13.18
C THR A 691 -9.01 -22.77 12.96
N THR A 692 -8.73 -23.98 12.44
CA THR A 692 -9.72 -25.02 12.11
C THR A 692 -10.88 -24.52 11.24
N THR A 693 -10.64 -23.47 10.45
CA THR A 693 -11.63 -22.82 9.60
C THR A 693 -11.23 -22.99 8.13
N GLU A 694 -12.07 -23.65 7.33
CA GLU A 694 -11.82 -23.85 5.90
C GLU A 694 -11.64 -22.51 5.18
N GLY A 695 -10.54 -22.40 4.42
CA GLY A 695 -10.22 -21.21 3.66
C GLY A 695 -9.54 -20.10 4.46
N ILE A 696 -9.25 -20.29 5.75
CA ILE A 696 -8.57 -19.28 6.57
C ILE A 696 -7.40 -19.93 7.32
N MET A 697 -6.23 -19.31 7.23
CA MET A 697 -5.06 -19.62 8.05
C MET A 697 -4.55 -18.34 8.72
N SER A 698 -4.13 -18.42 9.97
CA SER A 698 -3.36 -17.37 10.63
C SER A 698 -1.95 -17.26 10.02
N TYR A 699 -1.26 -16.15 10.28
CA TYR A 699 0.10 -15.93 9.81
C TYR A 699 1.05 -17.09 10.16
N PRO A 700 1.12 -17.59 11.41
CA PRO A 700 1.99 -18.72 11.74
C PRO A 700 1.57 -20.04 11.07
N GLU A 701 0.28 -20.27 10.81
CA GLU A 701 -0.15 -21.48 10.09
C GLU A 701 0.28 -21.46 8.64
N LEU A 702 0.02 -20.35 7.93
CA LEU A 702 0.44 -20.22 6.54
C LEU A 702 1.96 -20.30 6.43
N CYS A 703 2.68 -19.72 7.38
CA CYS A 703 4.14 -19.80 7.48
C CYS A 703 4.65 -21.24 7.62
N LEU A 704 4.06 -22.04 8.52
CA LEU A 704 4.38 -23.46 8.65
C LEU A 704 4.01 -24.27 7.40
N GLU A 705 2.86 -23.96 6.77
CA GLU A 705 2.48 -24.59 5.52
C GLU A 705 3.47 -24.27 4.39
N ARG A 706 3.85 -23.00 4.24
CA ARG A 706 4.82 -22.53 3.25
C ARG A 706 6.23 -23.10 3.45
N ALA A 707 6.58 -23.51 4.67
CA ALA A 707 7.83 -24.20 4.95
C ALA A 707 7.87 -25.64 4.40
N LYS A 708 6.71 -26.22 4.03
CA LYS A 708 6.63 -27.53 3.38
C LYS A 708 6.98 -27.42 1.90
N ALA A 709 7.50 -28.52 1.32
CA ALA A 709 7.85 -28.56 -0.09
C ALA A 709 6.65 -28.29 -1.02
N GLY A 710 6.88 -27.49 -2.07
CA GLY A 710 5.92 -27.24 -3.16
C GLY A 710 5.13 -25.93 -3.05
N TRP A 711 5.34 -25.12 -2.01
CA TRP A 711 4.81 -23.76 -1.95
C TRP A 711 5.73 -22.77 -2.66
N GLU A 712 5.15 -21.98 -3.54
CA GLU A 712 5.80 -20.87 -4.23
C GLU A 712 5.20 -19.56 -3.76
N THR A 713 6.02 -18.57 -3.46
CA THR A 713 5.57 -17.23 -3.06
C THR A 713 5.74 -16.27 -4.23
N VAL A 714 4.70 -15.49 -4.51
CA VAL A 714 4.71 -14.48 -5.56
C VAL A 714 4.45 -13.11 -4.94
N SER A 715 5.33 -12.17 -5.25
CA SER A 715 5.16 -10.75 -4.95
C SER A 715 4.49 -10.08 -6.14
N ASP A 716 3.29 -9.56 -5.92
CA ASP A 716 2.58 -8.72 -6.89
C ASP A 716 2.99 -7.27 -6.69
N ARG A 717 3.90 -6.79 -7.55
CA ARG A 717 4.41 -5.42 -7.50
C ARG A 717 3.44 -4.38 -8.05
N THR A 718 2.42 -4.80 -8.80
CA THR A 718 1.41 -3.86 -9.33
C THR A 718 0.43 -3.51 -8.22
N GLN A 719 -0.03 -4.52 -7.50
CA GLN A 719 -1.01 -4.35 -6.41
C GLN A 719 -0.36 -4.17 -5.03
N GLU A 720 0.97 -4.25 -4.96
CA GLU A 720 1.80 -4.24 -3.75
C GLU A 720 1.27 -5.22 -2.69
N SER A 721 1.15 -6.50 -3.09
CA SER A 721 0.58 -7.56 -2.26
C SER A 721 1.29 -8.91 -2.48
N PHE A 722 1.01 -9.89 -1.62
CA PHE A 722 1.60 -11.22 -1.69
C PHE A 722 0.53 -12.29 -1.83
N TYR A 723 0.89 -13.31 -2.62
CA TYR A 723 0.19 -14.58 -2.61
C TYR A 723 1.17 -15.75 -2.65
N ALA A 724 0.70 -16.94 -2.31
CA ALA A 724 1.48 -18.16 -2.33
C ALA A 724 0.63 -19.30 -2.90
N THR A 725 1.26 -20.23 -3.60
CA THR A 725 0.56 -21.29 -4.33
C THR A 725 1.24 -22.63 -4.13
N ASN A 726 0.45 -23.69 -4.02
CA ASN A 726 0.93 -25.07 -4.01
C ASN A 726 -0.09 -25.98 -4.67
N LYS A 727 0.22 -26.47 -5.87
CA LYS A 727 -0.69 -27.28 -6.70
C LYS A 727 -2.04 -26.57 -6.91
N ILE A 728 -3.07 -26.99 -6.18
CA ILE A 728 -4.42 -26.43 -6.26
C ILE A 728 -4.73 -25.48 -5.10
N SER A 729 -3.79 -25.21 -4.21
CA SER A 729 -3.96 -24.26 -3.10
C SER A 729 -3.39 -22.91 -3.49
N TRP A 730 -4.15 -21.84 -3.20
CA TRP A 730 -3.78 -20.46 -3.47
C TRP A 730 -4.10 -19.61 -2.24
N ALA A 731 -3.12 -18.87 -1.72
CA ALA A 731 -3.22 -18.13 -0.47
C ALA A 731 -2.84 -16.67 -0.70
N THR A 732 -3.70 -15.71 -0.37
CA THR A 732 -3.35 -14.27 -0.30
C THR A 732 -3.23 -13.84 1.14
N TYR A 733 -2.26 -13.00 1.47
CA TYR A 733 -1.91 -12.66 2.86
C TYR A 733 -1.06 -11.39 2.93
N GLU A 734 -0.91 -10.85 4.15
CA GLU A 734 0.02 -9.76 4.43
C GLU A 734 1.43 -10.28 4.74
N GLU A 735 2.44 -9.56 4.27
CA GLU A 735 3.82 -9.71 4.75
C GLU A 735 4.28 -8.44 5.46
N VAL A 736 5.40 -8.54 6.20
CA VAL A 736 5.96 -7.38 6.91
C VAL A 736 6.22 -6.20 5.97
N GLN A 737 6.65 -6.47 4.72
CA GLN A 737 6.89 -5.43 3.74
C GLN A 737 5.59 -4.72 3.31
N THR A 738 4.49 -5.45 3.06
CA THR A 738 3.23 -4.82 2.61
C THR A 738 2.60 -4.00 3.72
N VAL A 739 2.69 -4.47 4.96
CA VAL A 739 2.24 -3.70 6.12
C VAL A 739 3.08 -2.43 6.31
N GLN A 740 4.40 -2.49 6.09
CA GLN A 740 5.24 -1.29 6.13
C GLN A 740 4.91 -0.29 5.02
N LEU A 741 4.67 -0.76 3.80
CA LEU A 741 4.23 0.08 2.67
C LEU A 741 2.87 0.75 2.98
N LYS A 742 1.94 0.03 3.60
CA LYS A 742 0.68 0.60 4.10
C LYS A 742 0.91 1.64 5.18
N GLY A 743 1.93 1.47 6.02
CA GLY A 743 2.36 2.48 6.99
C GLY A 743 2.80 3.78 6.31
N ALA A 744 3.64 3.68 5.28
CA ALA A 744 4.05 4.83 4.47
C ALA A 744 2.84 5.49 3.78
N TYR A 745 1.92 4.69 3.22
CA TYR A 745 0.68 5.17 2.63
C TYR A 745 -0.20 5.96 3.62
N ILE A 746 -0.33 5.49 4.87
CA ILE A 746 -1.08 6.21 5.93
C ILE A 746 -0.47 7.58 6.19
N ILE A 747 0.86 7.64 6.35
CA ILE A 747 1.58 8.90 6.60
C ILE A 747 1.35 9.87 5.44
N THR A 748 1.44 9.39 4.20
CA THR A 748 1.38 10.27 3.02
C THR A 748 -0.04 10.74 2.70
N ARG A 749 -1.05 9.95 3.04
CA ARG A 749 -2.48 10.29 2.92
C ARG A 749 -3.03 11.04 4.15
N GLY A 750 -2.21 11.29 5.17
CA GLY A 750 -2.62 11.99 6.39
C GLY A 750 -3.66 11.23 7.21
N LEU A 751 -3.62 9.89 7.15
CA LEU A 751 -4.51 9.04 7.94
C LEU A 751 -4.09 9.03 9.42
N ALA A 752 -5.02 8.72 10.33
CA ALA A 752 -4.76 8.72 11.77
C ALA A 752 -3.82 7.59 12.22
N GLY A 753 -3.82 6.47 11.49
CA GLY A 753 -3.07 5.28 11.89
C GLY A 753 -3.54 3.98 11.24
N MET A 754 -3.18 2.86 11.85
CA MET A 754 -3.46 1.50 11.34
C MET A 754 -4.10 0.61 12.41
N ALA A 755 -4.94 -0.33 11.99
CA ALA A 755 -5.55 -1.34 12.85
C ALA A 755 -5.18 -2.76 12.40
N LEU A 756 -4.90 -3.67 13.34
CA LEU A 756 -4.66 -5.09 13.06
C LEU A 756 -5.83 -5.95 13.55
N TYR A 757 -6.44 -6.69 12.62
CA TYR A 757 -7.63 -7.51 12.82
C TYR A 757 -7.41 -9.00 12.51
N ASP A 758 -7.32 -9.90 13.47
CA ASP A 758 -7.15 -9.66 14.91
C ASP A 758 -5.75 -10.15 15.32
N MET A 759 -5.14 -9.50 16.30
CA MET A 759 -3.71 -9.62 16.59
C MET A 759 -3.28 -11.03 17.02
N GLU A 760 -4.21 -11.85 17.51
CA GLU A 760 -3.93 -13.24 17.89
C GLU A 760 -3.74 -14.18 16.69
N ASN A 761 -3.92 -13.68 15.46
CA ASN A 761 -3.57 -14.38 14.23
C ASN A 761 -2.19 -13.96 13.68
N ASP A 762 -1.50 -13.01 14.31
CA ASP A 762 -0.07 -12.75 14.06
C ASP A 762 0.77 -13.85 14.74
N ASP A 763 2.09 -13.86 14.50
CA ASP A 763 2.99 -14.81 15.15
C ASP A 763 3.33 -14.39 16.59
N VAL A 764 2.36 -14.58 17.48
CA VAL A 764 2.43 -14.23 18.90
C VAL A 764 3.48 -15.04 19.66
N LYS A 765 3.81 -16.24 19.18
CA LYS A 765 4.72 -17.18 19.86
C LYS A 765 6.05 -17.40 19.14
N ASN A 766 6.33 -16.62 18.09
CA ASN A 766 7.54 -16.76 17.27
C ASN A 766 7.70 -18.17 16.67
N ILE A 767 6.59 -18.76 16.23
CA ILE A 767 6.53 -20.06 15.55
C ILE A 767 7.28 -20.01 14.21
N CYS A 768 7.26 -18.87 13.53
CA CYS A 768 7.95 -18.65 12.25
C CYS A 768 9.45 -18.39 12.39
N GLY A 769 9.96 -18.16 13.60
CA GLY A 769 11.36 -17.76 13.82
C GLY A 769 11.70 -16.33 13.36
N LYS A 770 10.69 -15.48 13.09
CA LYS A 770 10.86 -14.07 12.65
C LYS A 770 10.75 -13.06 13.80
N GLY A 771 10.70 -13.52 15.04
CA GLY A 771 10.40 -12.73 16.24
C GLY A 771 8.91 -12.72 16.56
N PHE A 772 8.58 -12.24 17.76
CA PHE A 772 7.20 -12.08 18.22
C PHE A 772 6.51 -10.92 17.51
N TYR A 773 5.27 -11.14 17.07
CA TYR A 773 4.41 -10.13 16.44
C TYR A 773 5.04 -9.47 15.19
N PRO A 774 5.50 -10.23 14.18
CA PRO A 774 6.19 -9.67 13.03
C PRO A 774 5.34 -8.67 12.24
N LEU A 775 4.05 -8.93 12.05
CA LEU A 775 3.18 -8.01 11.32
C LEU A 775 2.87 -6.76 12.15
N LEU A 776 2.54 -6.90 13.43
CA LEU A 776 2.27 -5.75 14.30
C LEU A 776 3.51 -4.87 14.54
N ARG A 777 4.71 -5.47 14.59
CA ARG A 777 5.97 -4.70 14.56
C ARG A 777 6.14 -4.02 13.20
N GLY A 778 5.81 -4.69 12.11
CA GLY A 778 5.72 -4.09 10.77
C GLY A 778 4.82 -2.85 10.73
N VAL A 779 3.64 -2.90 11.36
CA VAL A 779 2.73 -1.74 11.51
C VAL A 779 3.45 -0.57 12.17
N ASN A 780 4.08 -0.82 13.32
CA ASN A 780 4.76 0.23 14.08
C ASN A 780 5.93 0.84 13.30
N THR A 781 6.76 0.00 12.68
CA THR A 781 7.87 0.45 11.84
C THR A 781 7.37 1.26 10.65
N GLY A 782 6.31 0.81 9.97
CA GLY A 782 5.71 1.52 8.84
C GLY A 782 5.16 2.89 9.21
N LEU A 783 4.65 3.05 10.43
CA LEU A 783 4.18 4.34 10.98
C LEU A 783 5.29 5.19 11.60
N GLY A 784 6.56 4.73 11.55
CA GLY A 784 7.67 5.42 12.19
C GLY A 784 7.57 5.49 13.73
N ARG A 785 6.78 4.61 14.36
CA ARG A 785 6.68 4.52 15.82
C ARG A 785 7.92 3.83 16.38
N ARG A 786 8.58 4.49 17.33
CA ARG A 786 9.64 3.85 18.13
C ARG A 786 8.98 2.93 19.15
N ILE A 787 9.21 1.63 19.02
CA ILE A 787 8.88 0.66 20.05
C ILE A 787 10.10 0.60 20.99
N PRO A 788 9.93 0.72 22.32
CA PRO A 788 11.03 0.47 23.26
C PRO A 788 11.62 -0.92 23.03
N ASP A 789 12.93 -1.03 22.89
CA ASP A 789 13.62 -2.32 22.77
C ASP A 789 13.49 -3.08 24.10
N GLY A 790 12.41 -3.86 24.20
CA GLY A 790 12.14 -4.79 25.28
C GLY A 790 11.87 -6.16 24.68
N GLU A 791 12.74 -7.11 25.04
CA GLU A 791 12.70 -8.55 24.74
C GLU A 791 13.34 -9.00 23.41
N SER A 792 14.68 -8.91 23.37
CA SER A 792 15.43 -10.12 23.05
C SER A 792 15.57 -10.94 24.34
N SER A 793 15.12 -12.20 24.29
CA SER A 793 15.58 -13.29 25.15
C SER A 793 15.75 -13.01 26.66
N GLY A 794 14.63 -12.99 27.39
CA GLY A 794 14.64 -13.56 28.74
C GLY A 794 14.78 -15.07 28.63
N THR A 795 16.01 -15.58 28.68
CA THR A 795 16.27 -17.00 28.87
C THR A 795 15.72 -17.37 30.25
N THR A 796 14.51 -17.93 30.31
CA THR A 796 14.07 -18.66 31.50
C THR A 796 14.83 -19.98 31.52
N THR A 797 16.11 -19.91 31.89
CA THR A 797 16.81 -21.05 32.43
C THR A 797 16.10 -21.37 33.74
N THR A 798 15.34 -22.45 33.76
CA THR A 798 14.86 -23.06 35.00
C THR A 798 16.10 -23.48 35.79
N THR A 799 16.60 -22.57 36.63
CA THR A 799 17.71 -22.85 37.54
C THR A 799 17.17 -23.79 38.60
N LYS A 800 17.38 -25.08 38.38
CA LYS A 800 17.18 -26.11 39.42
C LYS A 800 18.16 -25.79 40.54
N ALA A 801 17.62 -25.51 41.73
CA ALA A 801 18.41 -25.28 42.93
C ALA A 801 19.38 -26.45 43.15
N THR A 802 20.68 -26.14 43.25
CA THR A 802 21.69 -27.10 43.72
C THR A 802 22.38 -26.52 44.95
N THR A 803 22.06 -27.16 46.06
CA THR A 803 22.71 -27.07 47.37
C THR A 803 24.22 -27.28 47.26
N THR A 804 24.97 -26.41 47.93
CA THR A 804 26.42 -26.55 48.12
C THR A 804 26.73 -27.75 49.02
N THR A 805 27.40 -28.77 48.48
CA THR A 805 28.22 -29.68 49.29
C THR A 805 29.50 -30.03 48.51
N THR A 806 30.62 -29.60 49.07
CA THR A 806 32.00 -29.91 48.66
C THR A 806 32.26 -31.42 48.68
N THR A 807 33.00 -31.97 47.69
CA THR A 807 34.16 -32.91 47.85
C THR A 807 34.69 -33.40 46.48
N THR A 808 35.97 -33.12 46.26
CA THR A 808 37.09 -33.74 45.50
C THR A 808 36.93 -34.89 44.46
N THR A 809 37.56 -34.66 43.30
CA THR A 809 38.43 -35.51 42.42
C THR A 809 37.96 -36.77 41.64
N THR A 810 38.45 -36.80 40.38
CA THR A 810 38.93 -37.90 39.50
C THR A 810 38.04 -38.64 38.48
N LYS A 811 38.32 -38.33 37.19
CA LYS A 811 38.54 -39.15 35.95
C LYS A 811 37.66 -40.37 35.54
N ALA A 812 37.12 -40.25 34.31
CA ALA A 812 37.06 -41.21 33.17
C ALA A 812 36.10 -42.44 33.22
N PRO A 813 35.90 -43.23 32.12
CA PRO A 813 35.00 -42.94 31.00
C PRO A 813 34.10 -44.14 30.54
N THR A 814 33.12 -43.85 29.66
CA THR A 814 32.52 -44.67 28.56
C THR A 814 32.23 -46.17 28.73
N THR A 815 30.96 -46.60 28.58
CA THR A 815 30.57 -47.72 27.66
C THR A 815 29.09 -47.79 27.30
N THR A 816 28.86 -48.18 26.05
CA THR A 816 27.64 -48.51 25.30
C THR A 816 27.13 -49.93 25.58
N THR A 817 25.81 -50.16 25.68
CA THR A 817 25.18 -51.40 25.15
C THR A 817 23.69 -51.26 24.85
N THR A 818 23.25 -52.08 23.89
CA THR A 818 22.05 -52.07 23.06
C THR A 818 20.94 -53.03 23.56
N LYS A 819 19.69 -52.73 23.15
CA LYS A 819 18.70 -53.63 22.49
C LYS A 819 17.54 -54.29 23.30
N VAL A 820 16.37 -54.23 22.63
CA VAL A 820 15.26 -55.23 22.48
C VAL A 820 13.89 -54.91 23.09
N THR A 821 12.91 -55.00 22.17
CA THR A 821 11.44 -54.92 22.19
C THR A 821 10.74 -56.18 22.72
N THR A 822 9.55 -56.04 23.34
CA THR A 822 8.48 -57.07 23.27
C THR A 822 7.06 -56.45 23.39
N THR A 823 6.12 -57.09 22.69
CA THR A 823 4.71 -56.76 22.42
C THR A 823 3.75 -57.61 23.26
N THR A 824 2.52 -57.15 23.56
CA THR A 824 1.34 -58.06 23.70
C THR A 824 -0.03 -57.41 23.43
N THR A 825 -0.89 -58.21 22.78
CA THR A 825 -2.28 -58.06 22.28
C THR A 825 -3.40 -58.51 23.26
N THR A 826 -4.67 -58.10 23.04
CA THR A 826 -5.88 -59.00 23.10
C THR A 826 -7.18 -58.33 22.58
N ARG A 827 -8.21 -59.13 22.22
CA ARG A 827 -9.30 -58.90 21.24
C ARG A 827 -10.69 -59.39 21.73
N ALA A 828 -11.78 -58.60 21.47
CA ALA A 828 -13.23 -58.91 21.15
C ALA A 828 -14.10 -59.82 22.08
N PRO A 829 -15.46 -59.99 21.97
CA PRO A 829 -16.40 -59.78 20.82
C PRO A 829 -17.89 -59.33 21.11
N THR A 830 -18.76 -59.50 20.10
CA THR A 830 -20.10 -58.95 19.72
C THR A 830 -21.31 -59.89 19.92
N THR A 831 -22.58 -59.39 20.00
CA THR A 831 -23.82 -60.14 19.58
C THR A 831 -25.07 -59.25 19.25
N THR A 832 -25.99 -59.78 18.43
CA THR A 832 -27.24 -59.25 17.78
C THR A 832 -28.48 -60.06 18.27
N THR A 833 -29.77 -59.61 18.40
CA THR A 833 -30.91 -59.69 17.41
C THR A 833 -32.34 -59.55 18.08
N THR A 834 -33.24 -58.71 17.51
CA THR A 834 -34.74 -58.67 17.26
C THR A 834 -35.86 -59.19 18.23
N THR A 835 -37.03 -58.49 18.41
CA THR A 835 -38.45 -58.78 17.92
C THR A 835 -39.61 -57.92 18.55
N THR A 836 -40.56 -57.43 17.72
CA THR A 836 -42.06 -57.17 17.82
C THR A 836 -42.82 -56.11 18.69
N ARG A 837 -43.40 -55.09 18.00
CA ARG A 837 -44.78 -54.49 17.88
C ARG A 837 -45.77 -54.21 19.07
N ALA A 838 -45.93 -52.90 19.36
CA ALA A 838 -47.11 -51.98 19.56
C ALA A 838 -48.37 -52.32 20.41
N THR A 839 -48.81 -51.37 21.28
CA THR A 839 -50.09 -50.58 21.26
C THR A 839 -50.07 -49.42 22.31
N THR A 840 -50.86 -48.38 22.03
CA THR A 840 -51.00 -46.96 22.44
C THR A 840 -51.50 -46.62 23.87
N THR A 841 -51.07 -45.50 24.48
CA THR A 841 -51.88 -44.32 24.93
C THR A 841 -51.03 -43.23 25.65
N THR A 842 -51.53 -41.98 25.63
CA THR A 842 -50.90 -40.66 25.84
C THR A 842 -50.88 -40.11 27.28
N THR A 843 -49.77 -39.48 27.74
CA THR A 843 -49.63 -38.03 28.10
C THR A 843 -48.24 -37.63 28.69
N THR A 844 -47.68 -36.53 28.16
CA THR A 844 -46.70 -35.52 28.67
C THR A 844 -45.23 -35.86 29.08
N SER A 845 -44.30 -35.44 28.19
CA SER A 845 -42.90 -34.92 28.35
C SER A 845 -41.95 -35.51 27.28
N PRO A 846 -40.71 -34.99 27.09
CA PRO A 846 -40.24 -33.86 26.26
C PRO A 846 -40.23 -34.14 24.72
N PRO A 847 -39.95 -33.15 23.84
CA PRO A 847 -39.94 -33.37 22.39
C PRO A 847 -38.80 -34.30 21.96
N VAL A 848 -39.17 -35.44 21.38
CA VAL A 848 -38.29 -36.47 20.82
C VAL A 848 -37.52 -35.92 19.62
N LEU A 849 -36.19 -36.09 19.61
CA LEU A 849 -35.31 -35.76 18.47
C LEU A 849 -35.67 -36.60 17.22
N PRO A 850 -35.54 -36.05 16.00
CA PRO A 850 -35.70 -36.83 14.78
C PRO A 850 -34.54 -37.85 14.63
N THR A 851 -34.88 -39.09 14.32
CA THR A 851 -34.01 -40.27 14.10
C THR A 851 -33.14 -40.20 12.83
N THR A 852 -32.97 -39.03 12.23
CA THR A 852 -32.36 -38.85 10.90
C THR A 852 -30.85 -39.01 10.85
N CYS A 853 -30.17 -39.35 11.94
CA CYS A 853 -28.71 -39.53 11.97
C CYS A 853 -28.24 -40.73 12.81
N PRO A 854 -28.31 -41.97 12.29
CA PRO A 854 -27.89 -43.16 13.01
C PRO A 854 -26.36 -43.37 13.04
N ARG A 855 -25.61 -42.69 12.16
CA ARG A 855 -24.15 -42.80 12.04
C ARG A 855 -23.57 -41.55 11.40
N ASN A 856 -22.26 -41.35 11.56
CA ASN A 856 -21.53 -40.29 10.89
C ASN A 856 -21.59 -40.48 9.36
N GLY A 857 -21.86 -39.40 8.63
CA GLY A 857 -21.90 -39.39 7.16
C GLY A 857 -23.21 -38.87 6.58
N TYR A 858 -23.38 -39.05 5.27
CA TYR A 858 -24.61 -38.68 4.59
C TYR A 858 -25.64 -39.81 4.66
N VAL A 859 -26.88 -39.45 4.98
CA VAL A 859 -28.00 -40.39 4.99
C VAL A 859 -29.16 -39.77 4.23
N ARG A 860 -29.79 -40.53 3.36
CA ARG A 860 -30.95 -40.05 2.62
C ARG A 860 -32.16 -39.96 3.54
N ASP A 861 -33.01 -38.98 3.30
CA ASP A 861 -34.31 -38.93 3.94
C ASP A 861 -35.12 -40.19 3.56
N PRO A 862 -35.75 -40.87 4.53
CA PRO A 862 -36.41 -42.16 4.30
C PRO A 862 -37.71 -42.04 3.47
N THR A 863 -38.29 -40.84 3.34
CA THR A 863 -39.57 -40.63 2.63
C THR A 863 -39.45 -39.70 1.43
N ASN A 864 -38.35 -38.96 1.31
CA ASN A 864 -38.09 -38.12 0.15
C ASN A 864 -36.67 -38.34 -0.39
N CYS A 865 -36.55 -39.07 -1.49
CA CYS A 865 -35.24 -39.40 -2.06
C CYS A 865 -34.48 -38.22 -2.66
N SER A 866 -35.13 -37.06 -2.84
CA SER A 866 -34.44 -35.82 -3.19
C SER A 866 -33.85 -35.12 -1.98
N VAL A 867 -34.13 -35.58 -0.76
CA VAL A 867 -33.66 -34.97 0.49
C VAL A 867 -32.65 -35.89 1.16
N TYR A 868 -31.60 -35.32 1.75
CA TYR A 868 -30.62 -36.07 2.52
C TYR A 868 -30.08 -35.23 3.68
N TYR A 869 -29.54 -35.88 4.69
CA TYR A 869 -28.97 -35.25 5.87
C TYR A 869 -27.47 -35.54 5.93
N ARG A 870 -26.68 -34.54 6.34
CA ARG A 870 -25.31 -34.77 6.81
C ARG A 870 -25.33 -34.90 8.32
N CYS A 871 -24.87 -36.03 8.80
CA CYS A 871 -24.83 -36.39 10.21
C CYS A 871 -23.41 -36.31 10.70
N ILE A 872 -23.16 -35.44 11.67
CA ILE A 872 -21.83 -35.24 12.24
C ILE A 872 -21.90 -35.51 13.75
N PRO A 873 -21.02 -36.35 14.32
CA PRO A 873 -20.94 -36.56 15.75
C PRO A 873 -20.67 -35.24 16.48
N ASN A 874 -21.42 -34.96 17.53
CA ASN A 874 -21.22 -33.83 18.44
C ASN A 874 -21.37 -34.35 19.89
N GLY A 875 -20.24 -34.76 20.49
CA GLY A 875 -20.25 -35.50 21.74
C GLY A 875 -20.98 -36.84 21.62
N SER A 876 -21.97 -37.08 22.49
CA SER A 876 -22.78 -38.33 22.51
C SER A 876 -23.96 -38.34 21.52
N PHE A 877 -24.15 -37.27 20.73
CA PHE A 877 -25.29 -37.11 19.82
C PHE A 877 -24.84 -36.78 18.39
N PHE A 878 -25.75 -36.79 17.43
CA PHE A 878 -25.49 -36.37 16.05
C PHE A 878 -26.18 -35.05 15.75
N THR A 879 -25.44 -34.10 15.18
CA THR A 879 -26.03 -32.90 14.58
C THR A 879 -26.38 -33.22 13.14
N SER A 880 -27.65 -32.99 12.75
CA SER A 880 -28.16 -33.27 11.41
C SER A 880 -28.34 -31.98 10.61
N TRP A 881 -27.87 -31.97 9.37
CA TRP A 881 -28.04 -30.87 8.44
C TRP A 881 -28.82 -31.35 7.23
N LYS A 882 -30.01 -30.79 6.98
CA LYS A 882 -30.90 -31.19 5.87
C LYS A 882 -30.49 -30.50 4.57
N TYR A 883 -30.43 -31.29 3.50
CA TYR A 883 -30.13 -30.85 2.15
C TYR A 883 -31.18 -31.41 1.18
N THR A 884 -31.30 -30.77 0.02
CA THR A 884 -32.19 -31.22 -1.06
C THR A 884 -31.42 -31.16 -2.38
N CYS A 885 -31.46 -32.25 -3.12
CA CYS A 885 -30.91 -32.36 -4.47
C CYS A 885 -31.66 -31.42 -5.42
N LEU A 886 -30.91 -30.79 -6.33
CA LEU A 886 -31.44 -29.88 -7.33
C LEU A 886 -32.17 -30.64 -8.44
N ASN A 887 -33.24 -30.05 -8.98
CA ASN A 887 -33.86 -30.40 -10.27
C ASN A 887 -34.20 -31.89 -10.47
N GLY A 888 -35.02 -32.46 -9.58
CA GLY A 888 -35.56 -33.82 -9.78
C GLY A 888 -34.54 -34.96 -9.63
N LEU A 889 -33.33 -34.66 -9.16
CA LEU A 889 -32.30 -35.64 -8.84
C LEU A 889 -32.53 -36.25 -7.46
N TYR A 890 -32.13 -37.52 -7.29
CA TYR A 890 -32.23 -38.25 -6.03
C TYR A 890 -30.86 -38.45 -5.41
N PHE A 891 -30.77 -38.41 -4.09
CA PHE A 891 -29.53 -38.64 -3.38
C PHE A 891 -29.15 -40.13 -3.43
N ASN A 892 -27.98 -40.43 -3.98
CA ASN A 892 -27.42 -41.76 -4.06
C ASN A 892 -26.52 -42.00 -2.84
N ILE A 893 -26.94 -42.89 -1.94
CA ILE A 893 -26.19 -43.19 -0.71
C ILE A 893 -24.84 -43.87 -1.02
N ALA A 894 -24.75 -44.67 -2.10
CA ALA A 894 -23.54 -45.41 -2.44
C ALA A 894 -22.40 -44.49 -2.92
N THR A 895 -22.74 -43.44 -3.66
CA THR A 895 -21.77 -42.45 -4.16
C THR A 895 -21.73 -41.17 -3.32
N SER A 896 -22.66 -40.99 -2.38
CA SER A 896 -22.85 -39.78 -1.59
C SER A 896 -23.06 -38.51 -2.42
N THR A 897 -23.74 -38.63 -3.57
CA THR A 897 -24.01 -37.53 -4.51
C THR A 897 -25.47 -37.56 -5.00
N CYS A 898 -25.98 -36.43 -5.49
CA CYS A 898 -27.26 -36.40 -6.20
C CYS A 898 -27.09 -36.96 -7.63
N ASP A 899 -27.93 -37.92 -8.02
CA ASP A 899 -27.89 -38.60 -9.31
C ASP A 899 -29.30 -38.74 -9.90
N TYR A 900 -29.41 -39.13 -11.17
CA TYR A 900 -30.69 -39.27 -11.85
C TYR A 900 -31.55 -40.37 -11.21
N PRO A 901 -32.89 -40.20 -11.13
CA PRO A 901 -33.78 -41.15 -10.46
C PRO A 901 -33.63 -42.61 -10.88
N ASN A 902 -33.28 -42.88 -12.14
CA ASN A 902 -33.08 -44.23 -12.68
C ASN A 902 -31.78 -44.92 -12.21
N ARG A 903 -30.87 -44.19 -11.57
CA ARG A 903 -29.60 -44.70 -11.01
C ARG A 903 -29.60 -44.76 -9.48
N VAL A 904 -30.71 -44.38 -8.86
CA VAL A 904 -30.84 -44.31 -7.41
C VAL A 904 -31.99 -45.21 -6.98
N ALA A 905 -31.69 -46.22 -6.16
CA ALA A 905 -32.71 -47.03 -5.51
C ALA A 905 -33.41 -46.20 -4.45
N CYS A 906 -34.43 -45.45 -4.87
CA CYS A 906 -35.47 -44.86 -4.05
C CYS A 906 -36.57 -45.91 -3.85
#